data_AF-A0A5E6WLA5-F1
#
_entry.id   AF-A0A5E6WLA5-F1
#
_cell.length_a   1.000
_cell.length_b   1.000
_cell.length_c   1.000
_cell.angle_alpha   90.00
_cell.angle_beta   90.00
_cell.angle_gamma   90.00
#
_symmetry.space_group_name_H-M   'P 1'
#
loop_
_entity.id
_entity.type
_entity.pdbx_description
1 polymer ?
#
loop_
_entity_poly.entity_id
_entity_poly.type
_entity_poly.pdbx_seq_one_letter_code
_entity_poly.pdbx_strand_id
1 'polypeptide(L)'
;MNKPFELFNPLSATADMKERQTIASTLELIYDLSDKDTLPASARANEMVEIDDIIVKIIEGSDFEQGHRSSKTVLRQLVRQPEFARLSGPFGPTSDEFILITEDRTLLQAETTQSSATHFEFEEVTEVVTRAIPTSKADIELLAKAAALTGGIVSSSDYIPLKNWLKFHQLDTPTNIPDISNLISLLQLELPAPPTYGNYWGLSGDTEETLLAITPDQHSLIKQQIARVANKDSDRPEPLLNYLTDTLFDGNRSRAFLQEEPEKSWELIVDTQRARDFAQACFEAMNPQADSADKTLSPHGCSRLLVAAVMLDFGLAEESDQQFYRSFYLYDPRYVQANLYDIRANFTDIVASSNVQATAAPLALQLIFAGLAPEFLVDAPAALQLGSSGWVMLRKSVMLAEATAPGLSRRMSYESLKELGAIAPASPAQQTLHDLILTRCVLDWNTINGLDLKNAENLPTQTLVEHATTQYNAFLGETREAFKNISTAPPSRRDIARSAIQETGLDPELKLSNLDGSSHSLLDLYLARQLTAYNYETQRLHNLEPANTLYTREVDSQYALHKKGLTTFIRLALSQIPLEDRVAIEQGHLALYRVFTVAPIGFDGQLHRSGEKVAPYGIVMLSQVNEEVTAYDLFPLLGACRTNRELTRQITDPESNDRRDKGAEALQTEIFLFKASIDSEVYFKGKALDNGSQPGTRNVLLEQFASIDKRSQISYQRSPMQSYNSRRFRELAQQLAEHQPPLPYDAFYAMGYDKTELEESYEKWQRLLQTILNILIPFKECFEGLASDNKNQRGNALFSCVMDATVLLFTFVGGAGAFTKAFASSSRLLSLGKVGSRFVLSLFNPLEGVPQLIQSGARLVGKGALKLGHHGLSITRLGAGQLRRLTNSTSGSYDLIKALSKSGAAAEVRKSLPTVAHARALFKDDTLETVEQIVARLSEKNVLLPKGASSAELEHLFNNAVREAALPARPLQDLQSLIGHQATNDLLIAYIEHRPAHFNGAQFTTGARDYSETLGVLGEIETKKISYLKNHQQSVLKQDLGKAPYADVMPESAFNPQGFTDNAQRAGAWMLKGSTSDGNDLGNIVAILREYAGNKKSLADSAVIKEIHDRLVPHLAGSVRNAGAPTKYGGSISGFALMDQHLKTLDAAHEHFDKHLLAAIAGFQGFGDGNGRTASAVYAISQLRGDRFTPMPKHVFMSLSDLG
;
A
#
# COMPACT_ATOMS: atom_id res chain seq x y z
N MET A 1 1.85 45.17 10.93
CA MET A 1 0.76 44.24 11.22
C MET A 1 0.34 43.58 9.92
N ASN A 2 0.87 42.40 9.57
CA ASN A 2 0.44 41.62 8.42
C ASN A 2 0.38 40.15 8.88
N LYS A 3 -0.79 39.70 9.31
CA LYS A 3 -1.10 38.27 9.33
C LYS A 3 -1.55 37.88 7.91
N PRO A 4 -1.04 36.80 7.33
CA PRO A 4 -1.55 36.29 6.06
C PRO A 4 -3.02 35.84 6.24
N PHE A 5 -3.85 36.11 5.23
CA PHE A 5 -5.21 35.61 5.14
C PHE A 5 -5.20 34.08 5.04
N GLU A 6 -5.59 33.37 6.10
CA GLU A 6 -5.93 31.95 6.04
C GLU A 6 -7.31 31.80 5.39
N LEU A 7 -7.32 31.56 4.07
CA LEU A 7 -8.55 31.44 3.25
C LEU A 7 -9.13 30.03 3.18
N PHE A 8 -8.54 29.05 3.87
CA PHE A 8 -9.06 27.69 3.93
C PHE A 8 -8.94 27.16 5.36
N ASN A 9 -10.07 26.97 6.04
CA ASN A 9 -10.09 26.08 7.19
C ASN A 9 -9.61 24.70 6.69
N PRO A 10 -8.61 24.07 7.34
CA PRO A 10 -8.20 22.72 6.95
C PRO A 10 -9.44 21.81 7.03
N LEU A 11 -9.63 21.00 5.99
CA LEU A 11 -10.67 19.98 5.98
C LEU A 11 -10.51 19.12 7.25
N SER A 12 -11.62 18.85 7.93
CA SER A 12 -11.58 18.01 9.14
C SER A 12 -10.98 16.64 8.81
N ALA A 13 -10.04 16.18 9.62
CA ALA A 13 -9.40 14.88 9.44
C ALA A 13 -10.46 13.76 9.31
N THR A 14 -10.30 12.90 8.30
CA THR A 14 -11.17 11.74 8.10
C THR A 14 -10.98 10.70 9.20
N ALA A 15 -11.94 9.79 9.34
CA ALA A 15 -11.90 8.74 10.36
C ALA A 15 -10.64 7.86 10.22
N ASP A 16 -10.27 7.48 8.99
CA ASP A 16 -9.05 6.71 8.72
C ASP A 16 -7.77 7.46 9.09
N MET A 17 -7.72 8.77 8.81
CA MET A 17 -6.56 9.59 9.17
C MET A 17 -6.42 9.71 10.69
N LYS A 18 -7.53 9.93 11.40
CA LYS A 18 -7.56 9.93 12.87
C LYS A 18 -7.14 8.58 13.45
N GLU A 19 -7.59 7.47 12.86
CA GLU A 19 -7.22 6.13 13.31
C GLU A 19 -5.71 5.91 13.21
N ARG A 20 -5.12 6.16 12.03
CA ARG A 20 -3.67 6.02 11.82
C ARG A 20 -2.85 6.93 12.74
N GLN A 21 -3.23 8.19 12.88
CA GLN A 21 -2.51 9.15 13.74
C GLN A 21 -2.60 8.78 15.22
N THR A 22 -3.73 8.22 15.66
CA THR A 22 -3.87 7.69 17.03
C THR A 22 -2.93 6.51 17.26
N ILE A 23 -2.89 5.55 16.32
CA ILE A 23 -1.98 4.40 16.38
C ILE A 23 -0.52 4.85 16.40
N ALA A 24 -0.14 5.79 15.53
CA ALA A 24 1.21 6.35 15.50
C ALA A 24 1.60 6.97 16.85
N SER A 25 0.72 7.78 17.43
CA SER A 25 0.94 8.40 18.75
C SER A 25 1.09 7.37 19.87
N THR A 26 0.30 6.28 19.82
CA THR A 26 0.42 5.15 20.76
C THR A 26 1.79 4.47 20.64
N LEU A 27 2.26 4.21 19.42
CA LEU A 27 3.57 3.59 19.19
C LEU A 27 4.73 4.50 19.63
N GLU A 28 4.65 5.81 19.39
CA GLU A 28 5.65 6.78 19.86
C GLU A 28 5.78 6.80 21.38
N LEU A 29 4.64 6.66 22.09
CA LEU A 29 4.61 6.60 23.55
C LEU A 29 5.18 5.28 24.09
N ILE A 30 4.77 4.14 23.53
CA ILE A 30 5.18 2.80 24.02
C ILE A 30 6.69 2.60 23.91
N TYR A 31 7.28 2.95 22.76
CA TYR A 31 8.70 2.72 22.52
C TYR A 31 9.60 3.86 23.00
N ASP A 32 9.06 4.76 23.84
CA ASP A 32 9.71 5.95 24.36
C ASP A 32 10.53 6.67 23.27
N LEU A 33 9.87 6.87 22.13
CA LEU A 33 10.39 7.74 21.08
C LEU A 33 10.17 9.22 21.48
N SER A 34 9.51 9.46 22.63
CA SER A 34 8.98 10.74 23.11
C SER A 34 9.78 11.46 24.23
N ASP A 35 10.78 10.85 24.92
CA ASP A 35 11.81 11.56 25.76
C ASP A 35 13.29 11.14 25.43
N LYS A 36 14.22 11.99 24.97
CA LYS A 36 15.12 12.99 25.59
C LYS A 36 16.31 12.53 26.45
N ASP A 37 16.43 11.28 26.93
CA ASP A 37 17.55 10.93 27.85
C ASP A 37 18.07 9.48 27.83
N THR A 38 17.89 8.70 26.75
CA THR A 38 18.32 7.29 26.74
C THR A 38 19.14 6.86 25.52
N LEU A 39 20.37 6.41 25.83
CA LEU A 39 21.33 5.55 25.10
C LEU A 39 21.58 5.83 23.59
N PRO A 40 22.84 5.71 23.11
CA PRO A 40 23.18 5.96 21.72
C PRO A 40 22.36 5.05 20.77
N ALA A 41 21.84 5.63 19.68
CA ALA A 41 20.96 4.99 18.68
C ALA A 41 21.45 3.63 18.14
N SER A 42 22.76 3.35 18.23
CA SER A 42 23.36 2.06 17.91
C SER A 42 22.93 0.90 18.81
N ALA A 43 22.47 1.17 20.03
CA ALA A 43 22.09 0.15 21.00
C ALA A 43 20.66 -0.39 20.78
N ARG A 44 19.73 0.47 20.33
CA ARG A 44 18.30 0.13 20.12
C ARG A 44 17.97 -0.47 18.74
N ALA A 45 18.87 -0.36 17.75
CA ALA A 45 18.58 -0.78 16.37
C ALA A 45 18.38 -2.30 16.18
N ASN A 46 18.90 -3.12 17.09
CA ASN A 46 18.74 -4.58 17.08
C ASN A 46 17.80 -5.08 18.19
N GLU A 47 17.15 -4.16 18.91
CA GLU A 47 16.18 -4.51 19.93
C GLU A 47 14.96 -5.13 19.24
N MET A 48 14.70 -6.40 19.58
CA MET A 48 13.52 -7.08 19.08
C MET A 48 12.29 -6.45 19.70
N VAL A 49 11.30 -6.21 18.86
CA VAL A 49 10.05 -5.58 19.26
C VAL A 49 8.93 -6.63 19.23
N GLU A 50 8.20 -6.73 20.33
CA GLU A 50 6.99 -7.54 20.44
C GLU A 50 5.77 -6.60 20.43
N ILE A 51 4.86 -6.80 19.48
CA ILE A 51 3.65 -5.98 19.33
C ILE A 51 2.36 -6.75 19.63
N ASP A 52 2.49 -8.03 20.00
CA ASP A 52 1.36 -8.95 20.06
C ASP A 52 0.32 -8.59 21.11
N ASP A 53 0.77 -7.91 22.17
CA ASP A 53 -0.06 -7.47 23.29
C ASP A 53 -0.47 -6.00 23.17
N ILE A 54 0.01 -5.29 22.13
CA ILE A 54 -0.35 -3.89 21.90
C ILE A 54 -1.76 -3.81 21.32
N ILE A 55 -2.63 -3.08 21.98
CA ILE A 55 -3.98 -2.82 21.50
C ILE A 55 -4.14 -1.40 20.97
N VAL A 56 -4.98 -1.25 19.95
CA VAL A 56 -5.30 0.03 19.33
C VAL A 56 -6.80 0.26 19.31
N LYS A 57 -7.18 1.53 19.41
CA LYS A 57 -8.58 1.96 19.36
C LYS A 57 -9.08 2.04 17.92
N ILE A 58 -10.24 1.45 17.67
CA ILE A 58 -10.97 1.53 16.41
C ILE A 58 -11.70 2.89 16.37
N ILE A 59 -11.57 3.63 15.27
CA ILE A 59 -12.24 4.93 15.10
C ILE A 59 -13.54 4.76 14.31
N GLU A 60 -14.65 5.29 14.82
CA GLU A 60 -15.92 5.21 14.13
C GLU A 60 -15.86 5.84 12.73
N GLY A 61 -16.34 5.11 11.73
CA GLY A 61 -16.34 5.54 10.34
C GLY A 61 -15.06 5.22 9.58
N SER A 62 -14.02 4.67 10.23
CA SER A 62 -12.85 4.14 9.52
C SER A 62 -13.22 2.93 8.66
N ASP A 63 -12.42 2.63 7.65
CA ASP A 63 -12.58 1.46 6.80
C ASP A 63 -12.48 0.16 7.61
N PHE A 64 -11.59 0.14 8.59
CA PHE A 64 -11.45 -0.98 9.52
C PHE A 64 -12.77 -1.19 10.28
N GLU A 65 -13.30 -0.13 10.89
CA GLU A 65 -14.56 -0.20 11.65
C GLU A 65 -15.73 -0.63 10.76
N GLN A 66 -15.84 -0.08 9.55
CA GLN A 66 -16.89 -0.43 8.60
C GLN A 66 -16.85 -1.91 8.19
N GLY A 67 -15.65 -2.46 7.98
CA GLY A 67 -15.43 -3.89 7.70
C GLY A 67 -15.77 -4.78 8.91
N HIS A 68 -15.48 -4.31 10.12
CA HIS A 68 -15.66 -5.07 11.37
C HIS A 68 -17.08 -5.02 11.94
N ARG A 69 -17.83 -3.95 11.65
CA ARG A 69 -19.05 -3.55 12.37
C ARG A 69 -20.08 -4.69 12.48
N SER A 70 -20.38 -5.37 11.37
CA SER A 70 -21.41 -6.41 11.36
C SER A 70 -21.04 -7.56 12.31
N SER A 71 -19.83 -8.09 12.18
CA SER A 71 -19.34 -9.19 13.02
C SER A 71 -19.21 -8.78 14.49
N LYS A 72 -18.77 -7.55 14.76
CA LYS A 72 -18.73 -6.98 16.11
C LYS A 72 -20.11 -6.94 16.76
N THR A 73 -21.15 -6.53 16.02
CA THR A 73 -22.52 -6.54 16.53
C THR A 73 -22.99 -7.96 16.90
N VAL A 74 -22.69 -8.95 16.06
CA VAL A 74 -23.01 -10.36 16.34
C VAL A 74 -22.30 -10.84 17.62
N LEU A 75 -21.00 -10.57 17.73
CA LEU A 75 -20.23 -10.99 18.90
C LEU A 75 -20.72 -10.30 20.18
N ARG A 76 -21.04 -9.00 20.15
CA ARG A 76 -21.63 -8.28 21.29
C ARG A 76 -22.95 -8.91 21.76
N GLN A 77 -23.76 -9.44 20.84
CA GLN A 77 -25.01 -10.10 21.21
C GLN A 77 -24.76 -11.42 21.93
N LEU A 78 -23.79 -12.21 21.46
CA LEU A 78 -23.37 -13.44 22.14
C LEU A 78 -22.87 -13.14 23.57
N VAL A 79 -22.00 -12.13 23.71
CA VAL A 79 -21.45 -11.71 25.01
C VAL A 79 -22.53 -11.19 25.96
N ARG A 80 -23.58 -10.54 25.44
CA ARG A 80 -24.70 -10.01 26.24
C ARG A 80 -25.73 -11.08 26.64
N GLN A 81 -25.58 -12.34 26.22
CA GLN A 81 -26.50 -13.40 26.66
C GLN A 81 -26.38 -13.63 28.17
N PRO A 82 -27.50 -13.81 28.90
CA PRO A 82 -27.49 -14.02 30.35
C PRO A 82 -26.61 -15.19 30.80
N GLU A 83 -26.52 -16.24 29.98
CA GLU A 83 -25.70 -17.42 30.22
C GLU A 83 -24.20 -17.10 30.08
N PHE A 84 -23.82 -16.26 29.12
CA PHE A 84 -22.45 -15.80 28.94
C PHE A 84 -22.02 -14.92 30.12
N ALA A 85 -22.89 -13.98 30.52
CA ALA A 85 -22.66 -13.08 31.65
C ALA A 85 -22.53 -13.80 33.00
N ARG A 86 -22.93 -15.07 33.11
CA ARG A 86 -22.76 -15.90 34.33
C ARG A 86 -21.41 -16.61 34.40
N LEU A 87 -20.64 -16.64 33.31
CA LEU A 87 -19.35 -17.31 33.23
C LEU A 87 -18.18 -16.47 33.76
N SER A 88 -18.39 -15.16 33.98
CA SER A 88 -17.35 -14.23 34.44
C SER A 88 -17.00 -14.41 35.93
N GLY A 89 -15.70 -14.55 36.24
CA GLY A 89 -15.13 -14.62 37.59
C GLY A 89 -15.17 -13.29 38.37
N PRO A 90 -14.41 -13.14 39.49
CA PRO A 90 -14.55 -12.04 40.47
C PRO A 90 -14.23 -10.61 39.98
N PHE A 91 -14.07 -10.40 38.66
CA PHE A 91 -13.81 -9.10 38.04
C PHE A 91 -14.82 -8.69 36.94
N GLY A 92 -15.96 -9.38 36.77
CA GLY A 92 -17.06 -8.88 35.92
C GLY A 92 -18.05 -7.97 36.69
N PRO A 93 -19.02 -7.27 36.05
CA PRO A 93 -19.04 -6.67 34.72
C PRO A 93 -19.19 -5.13 34.79
N THR A 94 -18.47 -4.39 33.95
CA THR A 94 -18.86 -3.02 33.56
C THR A 94 -18.87 -2.95 32.03
N SER A 95 -19.85 -2.23 31.48
CA SER A 95 -20.30 -2.31 30.08
C SER A 95 -19.20 -2.43 29.03
N ASP A 96 -19.28 -3.48 28.20
CA ASP A 96 -18.42 -3.82 27.04
C ASP A 96 -17.07 -4.49 27.38
N GLU A 97 -17.12 -5.68 28.01
CA GLU A 97 -15.96 -6.57 28.19
C GLU A 97 -15.27 -6.93 26.86
N PHE A 98 -13.95 -7.01 26.88
CA PHE A 98 -13.11 -7.21 25.70
C PHE A 98 -12.96 -8.70 25.35
N ILE A 99 -13.94 -9.21 24.59
CA ILE A 99 -13.92 -10.55 24.00
C ILE A 99 -13.48 -10.48 22.54
N LEU A 100 -12.62 -11.42 22.14
CA LEU A 100 -12.17 -11.62 20.78
C LEU A 100 -12.58 -13.00 20.27
N ILE A 101 -12.83 -13.12 18.97
CA ILE A 101 -12.97 -14.41 18.28
C ILE A 101 -12.00 -14.48 17.11
N THR A 102 -11.21 -15.55 17.06
CA THR A 102 -10.21 -15.77 16.00
C THR A 102 -10.79 -16.53 14.80
N GLU A 103 -10.10 -16.47 13.67
CA GLU A 103 -10.43 -17.25 12.47
C GLU A 103 -10.42 -18.78 12.71
N ASP A 104 -9.73 -19.23 13.75
CA ASP A 104 -9.64 -20.65 14.14
C ASP A 104 -10.81 -21.14 15.01
N ARG A 105 -11.81 -20.28 15.28
CA ARG A 105 -12.98 -20.52 16.14
C ARG A 105 -12.67 -20.48 17.65
N THR A 106 -11.61 -19.78 18.03
CA THR A 106 -11.23 -19.59 19.44
C THR A 106 -11.84 -18.31 20.00
N LEU A 107 -12.52 -18.40 21.14
CA LEU A 107 -12.97 -17.25 21.93
C LEU A 107 -11.91 -16.91 22.98
N LEU A 108 -11.50 -15.66 23.01
CA LEU A 108 -10.50 -15.13 23.93
C LEU A 108 -11.12 -14.03 24.80
N GLN A 109 -10.91 -14.09 26.11
CA GLN A 109 -11.32 -13.06 27.06
C GLN A 109 -10.10 -12.33 27.59
N ALA A 110 -10.13 -10.99 27.58
CA ALA A 110 -9.02 -10.20 28.11
C ALA A 110 -8.94 -10.28 29.64
N GLU A 111 -7.75 -10.53 30.18
CA GLU A 111 -7.47 -10.39 31.61
C GLU A 111 -7.09 -8.93 31.92
N THR A 112 -7.73 -8.33 32.92
CA THR A 112 -7.41 -6.94 33.32
C THR A 112 -6.14 -6.95 34.17
N THR A 113 -5.00 -6.61 33.58
CA THR A 113 -3.77 -6.38 34.35
C THR A 113 -3.76 -4.96 34.93
N GLN A 114 -3.12 -4.76 36.09
CA GLN A 114 -3.04 -3.45 36.77
C GLN A 114 -2.11 -2.43 36.06
N SER A 115 -1.60 -2.76 34.87
CA SER A 115 -0.61 -1.98 34.11
C SER A 115 -1.27 -1.17 32.98
N SER A 116 -0.56 -0.18 32.44
CA SER A 116 -1.00 0.80 31.43
C SER A 116 -1.98 0.23 30.39
N ALA A 117 -3.03 1.00 30.07
CA ALA A 117 -4.19 0.65 29.22
C ALA A 117 -3.89 0.20 27.76
N THR A 118 -2.65 -0.09 27.40
CA THR A 118 -2.19 -0.47 26.06
C THR A 118 -1.71 -1.93 25.95
N HIS A 119 -1.58 -2.67 27.05
CA HIS A 119 -1.15 -4.09 27.05
C HIS A 119 -2.20 -5.00 27.70
N PHE A 120 -2.62 -6.07 27.02
CA PHE A 120 -3.63 -7.03 27.50
C PHE A 120 -3.18 -8.47 27.28
N GLU A 121 -3.39 -9.31 28.30
CA GLU A 121 -3.29 -10.76 28.16
C GLU A 121 -4.68 -11.36 27.89
N PHE A 122 -4.73 -12.53 27.24
CA PHE A 122 -5.98 -13.15 26.84
C PHE A 122 -6.05 -14.63 27.25
N GLU A 123 -7.16 -15.03 27.85
CA GLU A 123 -7.46 -16.42 28.20
C GLU A 123 -8.46 -17.03 27.20
N GLU A 124 -8.25 -18.29 26.81
CA GLU A 124 -9.20 -19.02 25.96
C GLU A 124 -10.43 -19.49 26.75
N VAL A 125 -11.62 -19.08 26.32
CA VAL A 125 -12.91 -19.39 26.98
C VAL A 125 -13.87 -20.21 26.10
N THR A 126 -13.42 -20.68 24.93
CA THR A 126 -14.25 -21.37 23.92
C THR A 126 -15.05 -22.54 24.49
N GLU A 127 -14.40 -23.44 25.23
CA GLU A 127 -15.05 -24.64 25.76
C GLU A 127 -16.09 -24.29 26.83
N VAL A 128 -15.78 -23.30 27.67
CA VAL A 128 -16.67 -22.83 28.74
C VAL A 128 -17.93 -22.22 28.15
N VAL A 129 -17.78 -21.36 27.14
CA VAL A 129 -18.90 -20.70 26.45
C VAL A 129 -19.76 -21.69 25.70
N THR A 130 -19.18 -22.60 24.91
CA THR A 130 -19.94 -23.57 24.12
C THR A 130 -20.68 -24.60 24.98
N ARG A 131 -20.19 -24.86 26.21
CA ARG A 131 -20.90 -25.69 27.20
C ARG A 131 -22.08 -24.96 27.83
N ALA A 132 -21.92 -23.68 28.14
CA ALA A 132 -22.98 -22.87 28.74
C ALA A 132 -24.07 -22.48 27.72
N ILE A 133 -23.69 -22.24 26.47
CA ILE A 133 -24.56 -21.84 25.37
C ILE A 133 -24.34 -22.81 24.19
N PRO A 134 -24.98 -23.98 24.16
CA PRO A 134 -24.78 -24.96 23.09
C PRO A 134 -25.13 -24.44 21.69
N THR A 135 -26.05 -23.47 21.60
CA THR A 135 -26.46 -22.81 20.34
C THR A 135 -25.39 -21.88 19.78
N SER A 136 -24.41 -21.43 20.58
CA SER A 136 -23.36 -20.49 20.16
C SER A 136 -22.39 -21.07 19.12
N LYS A 137 -22.36 -22.39 18.91
CA LYS A 137 -21.45 -23.04 17.94
C LYS A 137 -21.63 -22.50 16.52
N ALA A 138 -22.87 -22.26 16.10
CA ALA A 138 -23.15 -21.71 14.79
C ALA A 138 -22.67 -20.26 14.66
N ASP A 139 -22.89 -19.44 15.71
CA ASP A 139 -22.43 -18.06 15.77
C ASP A 139 -20.90 -17.97 15.77
N ILE A 140 -20.21 -18.84 16.53
CA ILE A 140 -18.75 -18.94 16.57
C ILE A 140 -18.19 -19.33 15.19
N GLU A 141 -18.78 -20.33 14.53
CA GLU A 141 -18.31 -20.75 13.19
C GLU A 141 -18.46 -19.62 12.16
N LEU A 142 -19.57 -18.90 12.23
CA LEU A 142 -19.86 -17.77 11.37
C LEU A 142 -18.91 -16.59 11.62
N LEU A 143 -18.72 -16.22 12.89
CA LEU A 143 -17.83 -15.16 13.31
C LEU A 143 -16.37 -15.46 12.97
N ALA A 144 -15.93 -16.72 13.05
CA ALA A 144 -14.60 -17.14 12.64
C ALA A 144 -14.40 -17.00 11.12
N LYS A 145 -15.40 -17.36 10.31
CA LYS A 145 -15.37 -17.10 8.85
C LYS A 145 -15.28 -15.61 8.54
N ALA A 146 -15.97 -14.77 9.32
CA ALA A 146 -15.88 -13.33 9.17
C ALA A 146 -14.52 -12.79 9.62
N ALA A 147 -13.97 -13.29 10.73
CA ALA A 147 -12.64 -12.97 11.24
C ALA A 147 -11.55 -13.18 10.18
N ALA A 148 -11.62 -14.29 9.43
CA ALA A 148 -10.69 -14.56 8.31
C ALA A 148 -10.68 -13.45 7.24
N LEU A 149 -11.77 -12.70 7.11
CA LEU A 149 -11.92 -11.60 6.14
C LEU A 149 -11.65 -10.21 6.74
N THR A 150 -11.54 -10.10 8.07
CA THR A 150 -11.39 -8.82 8.81
C THR A 150 -10.10 -8.77 9.64
N GLY A 151 -8.99 -9.25 9.08
CA GLY A 151 -7.69 -9.19 9.76
C GLY A 151 -7.46 -10.32 10.76
N GLY A 152 -8.17 -11.43 10.65
CA GLY A 152 -7.99 -12.67 11.42
C GLY A 152 -8.70 -12.71 12.77
N ILE A 153 -9.43 -11.66 13.15
CA ILE A 153 -10.12 -11.57 14.44
C ILE A 153 -11.41 -10.77 14.32
N VAL A 154 -12.35 -10.96 15.24
CA VAL A 154 -13.47 -10.05 15.48
C VAL A 154 -13.46 -9.65 16.96
N SER A 155 -13.60 -8.35 17.23
CA SER A 155 -13.62 -7.80 18.59
C SER A 155 -15.01 -7.36 18.98
N SER A 156 -15.39 -7.62 20.22
CA SER A 156 -16.60 -7.09 20.85
C SER A 156 -16.43 -5.68 21.39
N SER A 157 -15.20 -5.19 21.58
CA SER A 157 -14.90 -3.86 22.09
C SER A 157 -14.56 -2.86 20.97
N ASP A 158 -14.27 -1.61 21.34
CA ASP A 158 -13.71 -0.60 20.43
C ASP A 158 -12.17 -0.70 20.32
N TYR A 159 -11.59 -1.80 20.81
CA TYR A 159 -10.16 -2.07 20.77
C TYR A 159 -9.85 -3.38 20.03
N ILE A 160 -8.66 -3.46 19.45
CA ILE A 160 -8.18 -4.66 18.75
C ILE A 160 -6.66 -4.75 18.84
N PRO A 161 -6.05 -5.96 18.83
CA PRO A 161 -4.60 -6.07 18.75
C PRO A 161 -4.05 -5.41 17.47
N LEU A 162 -2.94 -4.67 17.60
CA LEU A 162 -2.31 -3.96 16.50
C LEU A 162 -1.98 -4.89 15.33
N LYS A 163 -1.49 -6.11 15.62
CA LYS A 163 -1.16 -7.11 14.60
C LYS A 163 -2.35 -7.45 13.68
N ASN A 164 -3.57 -7.45 14.21
CA ASN A 164 -4.77 -7.73 13.44
C ASN A 164 -5.20 -6.52 12.60
N TRP A 165 -5.01 -5.31 13.11
CA TRP A 165 -5.17 -4.08 12.32
C TRP A 165 -4.17 -4.05 11.15
N LEU A 166 -2.90 -4.38 11.39
CA LEU A 166 -1.87 -4.51 10.34
C LEU A 166 -2.24 -5.59 9.32
N LYS A 167 -2.69 -6.77 9.77
CA LYS A 167 -3.16 -7.86 8.89
C LYS A 167 -4.32 -7.43 7.99
N PHE A 168 -5.29 -6.66 8.52
CA PHE A 168 -6.40 -6.11 7.73
C PHE A 168 -5.91 -5.16 6.61
N HIS A 169 -4.95 -4.28 6.93
CA HIS A 169 -4.35 -3.37 5.95
C HIS A 169 -3.27 -4.03 5.07
N GLN A 170 -2.98 -5.32 5.30
CA GLN A 170 -1.98 -6.12 4.59
C GLN A 170 -0.56 -5.55 4.74
N LEU A 171 -0.25 -5.09 5.96
CA LEU A 171 1.05 -4.59 6.36
C LEU A 171 1.84 -5.66 7.12
N ASP A 172 3.16 -5.61 7.00
CA ASP A 172 4.07 -6.47 7.73
C ASP A 172 4.10 -6.11 9.21
N THR A 173 4.30 -7.13 10.06
CA THR A 173 4.51 -6.95 11.49
C THR A 173 5.91 -6.38 11.73
N PRO A 174 6.06 -5.21 12.38
CA PRO A 174 7.36 -4.66 12.72
C PRO A 174 8.10 -5.56 13.71
N THR A 175 9.38 -5.81 13.47
CA THR A 175 10.21 -6.75 14.27
C THR A 175 11.28 -6.05 15.11
N ASN A 176 11.53 -4.77 14.84
CA ASN A 176 12.58 -3.97 15.46
C ASN A 176 12.18 -2.48 15.50
N ILE A 177 12.93 -1.68 16.26
CA ILE A 177 12.66 -0.23 16.43
C ILE A 177 12.69 0.55 15.09
N PRO A 178 13.61 0.28 14.14
CA PRO A 178 13.52 0.84 12.79
C PRO A 178 12.21 0.57 12.06
N ASP A 179 11.69 -0.67 12.12
CA ASP A 179 10.40 -1.03 11.50
C ASP A 179 9.25 -0.23 12.14
N ILE A 180 9.24 -0.08 13.46
CA ILE A 180 8.27 0.75 14.20
C ILE A 180 8.35 2.21 13.74
N SER A 181 9.55 2.77 13.62
CA SER A 181 9.75 4.15 13.18
C SER A 181 9.26 4.37 11.74
N ASN A 182 9.48 3.39 10.86
CA ASN A 182 8.97 3.42 9.49
C ASN A 182 7.43 3.33 9.45
N LEU A 183 6.85 2.45 10.26
CA LEU A 183 5.39 2.32 10.40
C LEU A 183 4.78 3.64 10.89
N ILE A 184 5.35 4.28 11.92
CA ILE A 184 4.91 5.60 12.40
C ILE A 184 4.96 6.63 11.27
N SER A 185 6.08 6.68 10.52
CA SER A 185 6.24 7.61 9.40
C SER A 185 5.18 7.39 8.31
N LEU A 186 4.87 6.13 7.99
CA LEU A 186 3.80 5.78 7.04
C LEU A 186 2.41 6.18 7.57
N LEU A 187 2.14 5.95 8.86
CA LEU A 187 0.87 6.27 9.49
C LEU A 187 0.64 7.78 9.65
N GLN A 188 1.70 8.57 9.79
CA GLN A 188 1.66 10.02 9.88
C GLN A 188 1.71 10.71 8.51
N LEU A 189 2.04 9.99 7.43
CA LEU A 189 2.12 10.58 6.09
C LEU A 189 0.77 11.16 5.67
N GLU A 190 0.78 12.44 5.33
CA GLU A 190 -0.34 13.18 4.76
C GLU A 190 -0.03 13.56 3.32
N LEU A 191 -0.88 13.13 2.38
CA LEU A 191 -0.74 13.49 0.97
C LEU A 191 -1.84 14.48 0.56
N PRO A 192 -1.52 15.45 -0.32
CA PRO A 192 -2.51 16.38 -0.85
C PRO A 192 -3.54 15.66 -1.72
N ALA A 193 -4.69 16.30 -1.95
CA ALA A 193 -5.66 15.78 -2.91
C ALA A 193 -5.06 15.78 -4.34
N PRO A 194 -5.25 14.71 -5.12
CA PRO A 194 -4.75 14.67 -6.50
C PRO A 194 -5.53 15.66 -7.39
N PRO A 195 -4.95 16.08 -8.53
CA PRO A 195 -5.64 16.93 -9.51
C PRO A 195 -6.98 16.35 -9.99
N THR A 196 -7.91 17.22 -10.41
CA THR A 196 -9.23 16.85 -10.93
C THR A 196 -9.13 15.83 -12.06
N TYR A 197 -8.28 16.09 -13.05
CA TYR A 197 -8.09 15.23 -14.23
C TYR A 197 -6.86 14.31 -14.12
N GLY A 198 -6.42 13.98 -12.89
CA GLY A 198 -5.27 13.12 -12.64
C GLY A 198 -3.99 13.61 -13.30
N ASN A 199 -3.29 12.75 -14.04
CA ASN A 199 -2.17 13.11 -14.92
C ASN A 199 -2.60 13.32 -16.39
N TYR A 200 -3.90 13.58 -16.63
CA TYR A 200 -4.54 13.73 -17.94
C TYR A 200 -4.71 12.45 -18.77
N TRP A 201 -3.77 11.51 -18.64
CA TRP A 201 -3.76 10.25 -19.38
C TRP A 201 -4.68 9.21 -18.69
N GLY A 202 -4.65 9.19 -17.35
CA GLY A 202 -5.40 8.30 -16.47
C GLY A 202 -6.22 9.07 -15.42
N LEU A 203 -7.15 8.39 -14.78
CA LEU A 203 -7.98 9.00 -13.73
C LEU A 203 -7.24 8.95 -12.40
N SER A 204 -7.47 9.94 -11.53
CA SER A 204 -6.93 9.95 -10.16
C SER A 204 -7.42 8.74 -9.33
N GLY A 205 -8.47 8.05 -9.77
CA GLY A 205 -9.01 6.81 -9.20
C GLY A 205 -8.32 5.53 -9.69
N ASP A 206 -7.57 5.60 -10.79
CA ASP A 206 -6.98 4.42 -11.43
C ASP A 206 -5.72 3.99 -10.68
N THR A 207 -5.58 2.68 -10.48
CA THR A 207 -4.34 2.04 -10.01
C THR A 207 -3.62 1.30 -11.14
N GLU A 208 -4.22 1.27 -12.33
CA GLU A 208 -3.62 0.65 -13.51
C GLU A 208 -2.51 1.53 -14.09
N GLU A 209 -1.63 0.91 -14.90
CA GLU A 209 -0.66 1.66 -15.67
C GLU A 209 -1.42 2.66 -16.54
N THR A 210 -1.06 3.92 -16.40
CA THR A 210 -1.79 4.99 -17.07
C THR A 210 -1.50 4.93 -18.57
N LEU A 211 -2.51 4.56 -19.35
CA LEU A 211 -2.45 4.49 -20.81
C LEU A 211 -3.37 5.53 -21.44
N LEU A 212 -3.01 5.95 -22.66
CA LEU A 212 -3.87 6.80 -23.47
C LEU A 212 -5.21 6.10 -23.75
N ALA A 213 -6.29 6.89 -23.81
CA ALA A 213 -7.65 6.39 -24.01
C ALA A 213 -7.95 6.00 -25.49
N ILE A 214 -6.93 5.63 -26.26
CA ILE A 214 -7.03 5.21 -27.66
C ILE A 214 -6.14 3.99 -27.91
N THR A 215 -6.53 3.14 -28.85
CA THR A 215 -5.73 2.00 -29.33
C THR A 215 -5.11 2.28 -30.71
N PRO A 216 -4.07 1.53 -31.13
CA PRO A 216 -3.45 1.71 -32.44
C PRO A 216 -4.43 1.65 -33.63
N ASP A 217 -5.43 0.76 -33.55
CA ASP A 217 -6.47 0.62 -34.60
C ASP A 217 -7.35 1.88 -34.73
N GLN A 218 -7.46 2.67 -33.68
CA GLN A 218 -8.26 3.90 -33.63
C GLN A 218 -7.50 5.13 -34.15
N HIS A 219 -6.17 5.05 -34.33
CA HIS A 219 -5.34 6.20 -34.71
C HIS A 219 -5.79 6.87 -36.02
N SER A 220 -6.17 6.08 -37.03
CA SER A 220 -6.60 6.61 -38.33
C SER A 220 -7.92 7.40 -38.23
N LEU A 221 -8.86 6.94 -37.40
CA LEU A 221 -10.15 7.58 -37.16
C LEU A 221 -9.99 8.92 -36.46
N ILE A 222 -9.12 8.98 -35.44
CA ILE A 222 -8.85 10.21 -34.69
C ILE A 222 -8.10 11.22 -35.57
N LYS A 223 -7.09 10.79 -36.34
CA LYS A 223 -6.40 11.66 -37.32
C LYS A 223 -7.36 12.28 -38.33
N GLN A 224 -8.39 11.53 -38.76
CA GLN A 224 -9.44 12.07 -39.62
C GLN A 224 -10.27 13.17 -38.93
N GLN A 225 -10.61 13.00 -37.66
CA GLN A 225 -11.32 14.05 -36.92
C GLN A 225 -10.45 15.30 -36.70
N ILE A 226 -9.17 15.12 -36.38
CA ILE A 226 -8.19 16.22 -36.27
C ILE A 226 -8.16 17.02 -37.57
N ALA A 227 -8.01 16.34 -38.71
CA ALA A 227 -7.97 17.00 -40.02
C ALA A 227 -9.25 17.78 -40.36
N ARG A 228 -10.43 17.34 -39.89
CA ARG A 228 -11.69 18.06 -40.12
C ARG A 228 -11.80 19.40 -39.39
N VAL A 229 -11.14 19.54 -38.25
CA VAL A 229 -11.24 20.74 -37.40
C VAL A 229 -10.03 21.65 -37.52
N ALA A 230 -8.83 21.09 -37.60
CA ALA A 230 -7.58 21.86 -37.59
C ALA A 230 -7.05 22.17 -38.99
N ASN A 231 -7.50 21.47 -40.04
CA ASN A 231 -6.98 21.60 -41.41
C ASN A 231 -8.06 22.03 -42.43
N LYS A 232 -9.19 22.59 -41.97
CA LYS A 232 -10.39 22.77 -42.80
C LYS A 232 -10.22 23.82 -43.92
N ASP A 233 -9.35 24.82 -43.73
CA ASP A 233 -9.26 26.00 -44.60
C ASP A 233 -7.82 26.53 -44.83
N SER A 234 -6.77 25.74 -44.53
CA SER A 234 -5.36 26.18 -44.61
C SER A 234 -4.48 25.20 -45.39
N ASP A 235 -3.57 25.72 -46.23
CA ASP A 235 -2.53 24.95 -46.93
C ASP A 235 -1.47 24.36 -45.96
N ARG A 236 -1.48 24.78 -44.69
CA ARG A 236 -0.61 24.26 -43.64
C ARG A 236 -1.44 23.70 -42.48
N PRO A 237 -1.19 22.45 -42.05
CA PRO A 237 -1.91 21.87 -40.94
C PRO A 237 -1.55 22.57 -39.63
N GLU A 238 -2.56 22.99 -38.87
CA GLU A 238 -2.37 23.55 -37.53
C GLU A 238 -2.43 22.44 -36.47
N PRO A 239 -1.64 22.51 -35.39
CA PRO A 239 -1.76 21.57 -34.28
C PRO A 239 -3.14 21.63 -33.61
N LEU A 240 -3.70 20.48 -33.26
CA LEU A 240 -4.99 20.36 -32.56
C LEU A 240 -5.03 21.22 -31.29
N LEU A 241 -3.91 21.33 -30.59
CA LEU A 241 -3.83 22.11 -29.35
C LEU A 241 -4.12 23.62 -29.58
N ASN A 242 -3.76 24.18 -30.73
CA ASN A 242 -4.09 25.59 -31.05
C ASN A 242 -5.62 25.74 -31.18
N TYR A 243 -6.27 24.85 -31.93
CA TYR A 243 -7.73 24.83 -32.10
C TYR A 243 -8.49 24.75 -30.75
N LEU A 244 -7.98 23.95 -29.81
CA LEU A 244 -8.55 23.81 -28.47
C LEU A 244 -8.32 25.08 -27.61
N THR A 245 -7.11 25.64 -27.64
CA THR A 245 -6.74 26.79 -26.79
C THR A 245 -7.32 28.12 -27.25
N ASP A 246 -7.58 28.30 -28.54
CA ASP A 246 -8.13 29.55 -29.09
C ASP A 246 -9.48 29.96 -28.47
N THR A 247 -10.29 28.98 -28.04
CA THR A 247 -11.57 29.22 -27.35
C THR A 247 -11.45 30.02 -26.06
N LEU A 248 -10.30 29.96 -25.39
CA LEU A 248 -10.10 30.70 -24.14
C LEU A 248 -10.06 32.22 -24.39
N PHE A 249 -9.67 32.63 -25.60
CA PHE A 249 -9.58 34.04 -25.98
C PHE A 249 -10.92 34.63 -26.39
N ASP A 250 -11.87 33.80 -26.82
CA ASP A 250 -13.25 34.21 -27.11
C ASP A 250 -14.00 34.68 -25.83
N GLY A 251 -13.51 34.30 -24.64
CA GLY A 251 -14.08 34.59 -23.32
C GLY A 251 -13.40 35.71 -22.51
N ASN A 252 -12.68 36.65 -23.15
CA ASN A 252 -11.93 37.75 -22.49
C ASN A 252 -10.77 37.30 -21.56
N ARG A 253 -10.18 36.10 -21.73
CA ARG A 253 -8.95 35.72 -21.02
C ARG A 253 -7.72 36.21 -21.76
N SER A 254 -6.67 36.59 -21.02
CA SER A 254 -5.41 37.03 -21.62
C SER A 254 -4.60 35.83 -22.10
N ARG A 255 -3.76 36.03 -23.12
CA ARG A 255 -2.75 35.04 -23.54
C ARG A 255 -1.75 34.68 -22.43
N ALA A 256 -1.52 35.60 -21.49
CA ALA A 256 -0.68 35.35 -20.31
C ALA A 256 -1.30 34.31 -19.37
N PHE A 257 -2.63 34.27 -19.23
CA PHE A 257 -3.30 33.28 -18.38
C PHE A 257 -3.03 31.84 -18.84
N LEU A 258 -3.06 31.57 -20.15
CA LEU A 258 -2.74 30.25 -20.69
C LEU A 258 -1.31 29.82 -20.39
N GLN A 259 -0.38 30.77 -20.39
CA GLN A 259 1.03 30.54 -20.16
C GLN A 259 1.34 30.30 -18.67
N GLU A 260 0.70 31.05 -17.77
CA GLU A 260 0.96 31.04 -16.33
C GLU A 260 0.16 29.98 -15.57
N GLU A 261 -1.02 29.61 -16.08
CA GLU A 261 -1.98 28.71 -15.40
C GLU A 261 -2.41 27.54 -16.31
N PRO A 262 -1.47 26.69 -16.78
CA PRO A 262 -1.76 25.59 -17.71
C PRO A 262 -2.77 24.57 -17.16
N GLU A 263 -2.73 24.26 -15.86
CA GLU A 263 -3.69 23.31 -15.26
C GLU A 263 -5.12 23.83 -15.32
N LYS A 264 -5.36 25.05 -14.80
CA LYS A 264 -6.68 25.70 -14.84
C LYS A 264 -7.15 25.94 -16.27
N SER A 265 -6.23 26.25 -17.17
CA SER A 265 -6.54 26.42 -18.59
C SER A 265 -7.08 25.12 -19.20
N TRP A 266 -6.49 23.97 -18.87
CA TRP A 266 -7.02 22.68 -19.30
C TRP A 266 -8.42 22.39 -18.74
N GLU A 267 -8.64 22.64 -17.44
CA GLU A 267 -9.96 22.44 -16.82
C GLU A 267 -11.06 23.23 -17.54
N LEU A 268 -10.75 24.48 -17.92
CA LEU A 268 -11.67 25.32 -18.69
C LEU A 268 -11.86 24.82 -20.13
N ILE A 269 -10.78 24.40 -20.80
CA ILE A 269 -10.84 23.89 -22.19
C ILE A 269 -11.78 22.68 -22.29
N VAL A 270 -11.67 21.72 -21.36
CA VAL A 270 -12.49 20.49 -21.35
C VAL A 270 -13.99 20.81 -21.29
N ASP A 271 -14.37 21.91 -20.64
CA ASP A 271 -15.76 22.35 -20.51
C ASP A 271 -16.27 23.20 -21.69
N THR A 272 -15.40 23.56 -22.64
CA THR A 272 -15.83 24.32 -23.82
C THR A 272 -16.68 23.46 -24.76
N GLN A 273 -17.66 24.08 -25.42
CA GLN A 273 -18.50 23.37 -26.39
C GLN A 273 -17.66 22.77 -27.52
N ARG A 274 -16.65 23.52 -27.99
CA ARG A 274 -15.72 23.10 -29.05
C ARG A 274 -14.98 21.81 -28.69
N ALA A 275 -14.44 21.71 -27.47
CA ALA A 275 -13.71 20.54 -27.02
C ALA A 275 -14.64 19.34 -26.82
N ARG A 276 -15.83 19.56 -26.23
CA ARG A 276 -16.84 18.52 -26.05
C ARG A 276 -17.34 17.95 -27.37
N ASP A 277 -17.65 18.80 -28.35
CA ASP A 277 -18.10 18.38 -29.68
C ASP A 277 -17.02 17.55 -30.41
N PHE A 278 -15.76 17.98 -30.32
CA PHE A 278 -14.65 17.22 -30.90
C PHE A 278 -14.44 15.86 -30.24
N ALA A 279 -14.39 15.82 -28.90
CA ALA A 279 -14.26 14.56 -28.16
C ALA A 279 -15.43 13.61 -28.45
N GLN A 280 -16.64 14.15 -28.51
CA GLN A 280 -17.85 13.41 -28.87
C GLN A 280 -17.76 12.81 -30.28
N ALA A 281 -17.34 13.59 -31.28
CA ALA A 281 -17.14 13.10 -32.64
C ALA A 281 -16.08 11.98 -32.73
N CYS A 282 -14.99 12.11 -31.97
CA CYS A 282 -13.97 11.05 -31.84
C CYS A 282 -14.56 9.78 -31.22
N PHE A 283 -15.33 9.90 -30.14
CA PHE A 283 -15.95 8.77 -29.46
C PHE A 283 -16.96 8.03 -30.36
N GLU A 284 -17.79 8.77 -31.09
CA GLU A 284 -18.74 8.21 -32.06
C GLU A 284 -18.05 7.51 -33.23
N ALA A 285 -16.95 8.08 -33.74
CA ALA A 285 -16.17 7.46 -34.81
C ALA A 285 -15.56 6.12 -34.37
N MET A 286 -15.11 6.01 -33.11
CA MET A 286 -14.56 4.78 -32.55
C MET A 286 -15.64 3.75 -32.16
N ASN A 287 -16.87 4.20 -31.88
CA ASN A 287 -17.97 3.35 -31.38
C ASN A 287 -19.26 3.50 -32.23
N PRO A 288 -19.24 3.10 -33.51
CA PRO A 288 -20.38 3.29 -34.41
C PRO A 288 -21.65 2.49 -34.04
N GLN A 289 -21.54 1.51 -33.14
CA GLN A 289 -22.64 0.63 -32.71
C GLN A 289 -23.20 0.97 -31.31
N ALA A 290 -22.74 2.04 -30.65
CA ALA A 290 -23.18 2.38 -29.29
C ALA A 290 -24.64 2.87 -29.24
N ASP A 291 -25.43 2.34 -28.29
CA ASP A 291 -26.82 2.71 -28.03
C ASP A 291 -26.96 4.17 -27.56
N SER A 292 -28.12 4.80 -27.78
CA SER A 292 -28.32 6.24 -27.52
C SER A 292 -28.11 6.69 -26.06
N ALA A 293 -28.21 5.78 -25.09
CA ALA A 293 -27.96 6.07 -23.67
C ALA A 293 -26.45 6.10 -23.32
N ASP A 294 -25.60 5.42 -24.11
CA ASP A 294 -24.14 5.34 -23.92
C ASP A 294 -23.37 6.44 -24.68
N LYS A 295 -24.08 7.38 -25.33
CA LYS A 295 -23.44 8.36 -26.20
C LYS A 295 -22.78 9.53 -25.50
N THR A 296 -23.13 9.87 -24.25
CA THR A 296 -22.65 11.14 -23.66
C THR A 296 -21.37 10.91 -22.85
N LEU A 297 -20.25 11.49 -23.30
CA LEU A 297 -18.98 11.45 -22.57
C LEU A 297 -19.05 12.20 -21.24
N SER A 298 -18.51 11.60 -20.18
CA SER A 298 -18.26 12.32 -18.92
C SER A 298 -17.14 13.37 -19.10
N PRO A 299 -17.04 14.40 -18.25
CA PRO A 299 -15.95 15.38 -18.32
C PRO A 299 -14.55 14.73 -18.29
N HIS A 300 -14.37 13.68 -17.47
CA HIS A 300 -13.13 12.92 -17.44
C HIS A 300 -12.88 12.13 -18.73
N GLY A 301 -13.93 11.52 -19.31
CA GLY A 301 -13.83 10.84 -20.61
C GLY A 301 -13.48 11.82 -21.74
N CYS A 302 -14.08 13.01 -21.73
CA CYS A 302 -13.75 14.11 -22.64
C CYS A 302 -12.26 14.49 -22.51
N SER A 303 -11.79 14.81 -21.30
CA SER A 303 -10.39 15.17 -21.05
C SER A 303 -9.42 14.10 -21.56
N ARG A 304 -9.64 12.83 -21.20
CA ARG A 304 -8.74 11.72 -21.59
C ARG A 304 -8.67 11.54 -23.10
N LEU A 305 -9.79 11.64 -23.79
CA LEU A 305 -9.84 11.51 -25.25
C LEU A 305 -9.18 12.69 -25.96
N LEU A 306 -9.35 13.92 -25.44
CA LEU A 306 -8.66 15.10 -25.95
C LEU A 306 -7.14 14.97 -25.80
N VAL A 307 -6.66 14.51 -24.64
CA VAL A 307 -5.22 14.30 -24.39
C VAL A 307 -4.67 13.25 -25.34
N ALA A 308 -5.39 12.14 -25.52
CA ALA A 308 -5.00 11.09 -26.46
C ALA A 308 -4.91 11.60 -27.90
N ALA A 309 -5.87 12.43 -28.33
CA ALA A 309 -5.83 13.08 -29.64
C ALA A 309 -4.66 14.06 -29.78
N VAL A 310 -4.36 14.86 -28.75
CA VAL A 310 -3.22 15.79 -28.73
C VAL A 310 -1.89 15.02 -28.77
N MET A 311 -1.76 13.92 -28.00
CA MET A 311 -0.56 13.07 -28.05
C MET A 311 -0.41 12.41 -29.43
N LEU A 312 -1.50 11.98 -30.06
CA LEU A 312 -1.48 11.43 -31.41
C LEU A 312 -1.03 12.47 -32.45
N ASP A 313 -1.47 13.72 -32.31
CA ASP A 313 -1.08 14.84 -33.16
C ASP A 313 0.41 15.17 -33.03
N PHE A 314 0.96 15.08 -31.81
CA PHE A 314 2.40 15.22 -31.55
C PHE A 314 3.23 14.00 -31.96
N GLY A 315 2.62 12.91 -32.43
CA GLY A 315 3.34 11.67 -32.74
C GLY A 315 3.85 10.94 -31.48
N LEU A 316 3.14 11.08 -30.36
CA LEU A 316 3.46 10.49 -29.05
C LEU A 316 2.37 9.53 -28.57
N ALA A 317 1.50 9.04 -29.46
CA ALA A 317 0.47 8.08 -29.09
C ALA A 317 0.98 6.64 -28.94
N GLU A 318 2.01 6.27 -29.70
CA GLU A 318 2.57 4.91 -29.66
C GLU A 318 3.69 4.80 -28.63
N GLU A 319 3.74 3.67 -27.93
CA GLU A 319 4.72 3.45 -26.87
C GLU A 319 6.17 3.47 -27.38
N SER A 320 6.42 3.00 -28.61
CA SER A 320 7.74 3.09 -29.23
C SER A 320 8.18 4.54 -29.42
N ASP A 321 7.26 5.42 -29.81
CA ASP A 321 7.54 6.85 -30.00
C ASP A 321 7.77 7.54 -28.66
N GLN A 322 6.96 7.21 -27.64
CA GLN A 322 7.11 7.69 -26.27
C GLN A 322 8.46 7.28 -25.67
N GLN A 323 8.91 6.05 -25.92
CA GLN A 323 10.20 5.57 -25.47
C GLN A 323 11.37 6.22 -26.20
N PHE A 324 11.27 6.33 -27.53
CA PHE A 324 12.25 7.08 -28.32
C PHE A 324 12.33 8.51 -27.79
N TYR A 325 11.18 9.12 -27.53
CA TYR A 325 11.09 10.44 -26.95
C TYR A 325 11.85 10.51 -25.62
N ARG A 326 11.51 9.67 -24.66
CA ARG A 326 12.17 9.67 -23.34
C ARG A 326 13.69 9.46 -23.44
N SER A 327 14.16 8.50 -24.22
CA SER A 327 15.59 8.18 -24.33
C SER A 327 16.41 9.23 -25.08
N PHE A 328 15.85 9.86 -26.12
CA PHE A 328 16.58 10.82 -26.96
C PHE A 328 16.43 12.28 -26.51
N TYR A 329 15.26 12.62 -25.97
CA TYR A 329 14.89 13.98 -25.62
C TYR A 329 15.05 14.26 -24.12
N LEU A 330 14.88 13.28 -23.23
CA LEU A 330 14.92 13.52 -21.77
C LEU A 330 16.16 12.92 -21.09
N TYR A 331 16.51 11.68 -21.41
CA TYR A 331 17.61 10.94 -20.76
C TYR A 331 18.81 10.70 -21.67
N ASP A 332 19.01 11.55 -22.68
CA ASP A 332 20.20 11.50 -23.52
C ASP A 332 21.43 11.98 -22.71
N PRO A 333 22.62 11.34 -22.86
CA PRO A 333 23.83 11.74 -22.16
C PRO A 333 24.23 13.22 -22.28
N ARG A 334 23.76 13.95 -23.30
CA ARG A 334 23.99 15.40 -23.42
C ARG A 334 23.34 16.22 -22.29
N TYR A 335 22.31 15.69 -21.64
CA TYR A 335 21.56 16.35 -20.57
C TYR A 335 21.99 15.92 -19.17
N VAL A 336 23.06 15.13 -19.04
CA VAL A 336 23.52 14.57 -17.76
C VAL A 336 23.80 15.63 -16.68
N GLN A 337 24.20 16.85 -17.07
CA GLN A 337 24.43 17.99 -16.17
C GLN A 337 23.31 19.04 -16.21
N ALA A 338 22.26 18.82 -17.01
CA ALA A 338 21.09 19.70 -17.00
C ALA A 338 20.31 19.52 -15.69
N ASN A 339 19.59 20.56 -15.30
CA ASN A 339 18.53 20.47 -14.29
C ASN A 339 17.14 20.43 -14.98
N LEU A 340 16.08 20.21 -14.21
CA LEU A 340 14.72 20.10 -14.76
C LEU A 340 14.24 21.38 -15.46
N TYR A 341 14.68 22.56 -15.02
CA TYR A 341 14.29 23.84 -15.61
C TYR A 341 14.94 24.05 -16.99
N ASP A 342 16.19 23.60 -17.16
CA ASP A 342 16.87 23.61 -18.46
C ASP A 342 16.11 22.75 -19.47
N ILE A 343 15.65 21.57 -19.03
CA ILE A 343 14.83 20.68 -19.85
C ILE A 343 13.50 21.36 -20.19
N ARG A 344 12.76 21.88 -19.21
CA ARG A 344 11.48 22.58 -19.46
C ARG A 344 11.64 23.73 -20.45
N ALA A 345 12.69 24.54 -20.32
CA ALA A 345 12.96 25.66 -21.23
C ALA A 345 13.24 25.17 -22.65
N ASN A 346 14.17 24.22 -22.82
CA ASN A 346 14.51 23.65 -24.13
C ASN A 346 13.29 23.00 -24.81
N PHE A 347 12.49 22.25 -24.07
CA PHE A 347 11.27 21.65 -24.63
C PHE A 347 10.18 22.67 -24.95
N THR A 348 10.12 23.79 -24.23
CA THR A 348 9.20 24.89 -24.56
C THR A 348 9.52 25.43 -25.95
N ASP A 349 10.81 25.62 -26.24
CA ASP A 349 11.29 26.09 -27.55
C ASP A 349 11.02 25.06 -28.65
N ILE A 350 11.23 23.76 -28.39
CA ILE A 350 10.94 22.67 -29.34
C ILE A 350 9.44 22.63 -29.69
N VAL A 351 8.56 22.70 -28.69
CA VAL A 351 7.11 22.72 -28.90
C VAL A 351 6.68 23.96 -29.66
N ALA A 352 7.17 25.15 -29.28
CA ALA A 352 6.86 26.39 -29.99
C ALA A 352 7.34 26.37 -31.45
N SER A 353 8.46 25.70 -31.72
CA SER A 353 8.97 25.50 -33.08
C SER A 353 8.16 24.48 -33.91
N SER A 354 7.24 23.74 -33.28
CA SER A 354 6.38 22.73 -33.91
C SER A 354 4.99 23.29 -34.30
N ASN A 355 4.92 24.58 -34.66
CA ASN A 355 3.69 25.33 -34.99
C ASN A 355 2.67 25.46 -33.85
N VAL A 356 3.00 25.04 -32.62
CA VAL A 356 2.17 25.32 -31.44
C VAL A 356 2.35 26.79 -31.05
N GLN A 357 1.26 27.48 -30.71
CA GLN A 357 1.35 28.87 -30.24
C GLN A 357 2.28 28.94 -29.02
N ALA A 358 3.22 29.91 -29.00
CA ALA A 358 4.19 30.05 -27.90
C ALA A 358 3.52 30.17 -26.52
N THR A 359 2.33 30.78 -26.45
CA THR A 359 1.52 30.90 -25.23
C THR A 359 0.87 29.59 -24.78
N ALA A 360 0.68 28.63 -25.69
CA ALA A 360 0.15 27.28 -25.42
C ALA A 360 1.26 26.25 -25.13
N ALA A 361 2.53 26.58 -25.38
CA ALA A 361 3.65 25.65 -25.19
C ALA A 361 3.75 25.10 -23.75
N PRO A 362 3.56 25.88 -22.66
CA PRO A 362 3.56 25.34 -21.30
C PRO A 362 2.47 24.30 -21.05
N LEU A 363 1.26 24.51 -21.61
CA LEU A 363 0.18 23.54 -21.54
C LEU A 363 0.54 22.27 -22.30
N ALA A 364 1.11 22.38 -23.51
CA ALA A 364 1.56 21.21 -24.28
C ALA A 364 2.56 20.36 -23.48
N LEU A 365 3.58 21.00 -22.88
CA LEU A 365 4.57 20.31 -22.05
C LEU A 365 3.94 19.64 -20.85
N GLN A 366 2.97 20.31 -20.21
CA GLN A 366 2.25 19.74 -19.09
C GLN A 366 1.46 18.48 -19.49
N LEU A 367 0.79 18.48 -20.65
CA LEU A 367 0.07 17.31 -21.14
C LEU A 367 1.02 16.17 -21.54
N ILE A 368 2.18 16.49 -22.14
CA ILE A 368 3.19 15.51 -22.56
C ILE A 368 3.87 14.88 -21.33
N PHE A 369 4.43 15.70 -20.43
CA PHE A 369 5.23 15.23 -19.30
C PHE A 369 4.38 14.56 -18.22
N ALA A 370 3.11 14.92 -18.04
CA ALA A 370 2.29 14.31 -16.99
C ALA A 370 2.16 12.78 -17.14
N GLY A 371 2.12 12.26 -18.37
CA GLY A 371 2.15 10.83 -18.62
C GLY A 371 3.56 10.25 -18.83
N LEU A 372 4.46 11.00 -19.47
CA LEU A 372 5.76 10.47 -19.90
C LEU A 372 6.89 10.59 -18.88
N ALA A 373 6.95 11.74 -18.19
CA ALA A 373 8.04 12.08 -17.28
C ALA A 373 7.57 13.15 -16.26
N PRO A 374 6.66 12.80 -15.35
CA PRO A 374 6.06 13.72 -14.38
C PRO A 374 7.10 14.39 -13.46
N GLU A 375 8.30 13.84 -13.35
CA GLU A 375 9.46 14.41 -12.65
C GLU A 375 9.92 15.77 -13.19
N PHE A 376 9.54 16.13 -14.42
CA PHE A 376 9.80 17.46 -14.97
C PHE A 376 8.68 18.47 -14.71
N LEU A 377 7.60 18.07 -14.03
CA LEU A 377 6.48 18.94 -13.66
C LEU A 377 6.46 19.31 -12.17
N VAL A 378 7.42 18.80 -11.39
CA VAL A 378 7.58 19.15 -9.97
C VAL A 378 8.59 20.28 -9.80
N ASP A 379 8.51 20.97 -8.67
CA ASP A 379 9.53 21.93 -8.26
C ASP A 379 10.62 21.21 -7.45
N ALA A 380 11.88 21.44 -7.82
CA ALA A 380 13.05 20.92 -7.11
C ALA A 380 14.21 21.92 -7.14
N PRO A 381 15.25 21.77 -6.30
CA PRO A 381 16.41 22.65 -6.33
C PRO A 381 17.07 22.70 -7.71
N ALA A 382 17.37 23.89 -8.23
CA ALA A 382 18.04 24.04 -9.54
C ALA A 382 19.44 23.41 -9.60
N ALA A 383 20.04 23.15 -8.44
CA ALA A 383 21.31 22.43 -8.30
C ALA A 383 21.19 20.92 -8.59
N LEU A 384 19.98 20.36 -8.60
CA LEU A 384 19.76 18.93 -8.78
C LEU A 384 19.90 18.56 -10.27
N GLN A 385 21.03 17.96 -10.62
CA GLN A 385 21.34 17.53 -11.99
C GLN A 385 20.76 16.14 -12.30
N LEU A 386 20.32 15.94 -13.54
CA LEU A 386 19.67 14.70 -14.00
C LEU A 386 20.57 13.45 -13.87
N GLY A 387 21.90 13.59 -13.98
CA GLY A 387 22.86 12.49 -13.85
C GLY A 387 23.16 12.05 -12.42
N SER A 388 22.64 12.74 -11.41
CA SER A 388 22.97 12.52 -10.01
C SER A 388 22.15 11.40 -9.34
N SER A 389 22.66 10.84 -8.24
CA SER A 389 21.88 9.93 -7.39
C SER A 389 20.69 10.63 -6.73
N GLY A 390 20.78 11.94 -6.47
CA GLY A 390 19.63 12.72 -6.00
C GLY A 390 18.49 12.72 -7.02
N TRP A 391 18.79 12.81 -8.31
CA TRP A 391 17.74 12.71 -9.34
C TRP A 391 17.06 11.34 -9.37
N VAL A 392 17.81 10.25 -9.17
CA VAL A 392 17.24 8.89 -9.02
C VAL A 392 16.20 8.86 -7.89
N MET A 393 16.50 9.51 -6.78
CA MET A 393 15.63 9.52 -5.59
C MET A 393 14.43 10.46 -5.76
N LEU A 394 14.59 11.65 -6.35
CA LEU A 394 13.45 12.49 -6.73
C LEU A 394 12.49 11.73 -7.65
N ARG A 395 13.02 11.04 -8.65
CA ARG A 395 12.21 10.25 -9.58
C ARG A 395 11.49 9.09 -8.90
N LYS A 396 12.17 8.38 -7.99
CA LYS A 396 11.53 7.36 -7.16
C LYS A 396 10.32 7.94 -6.43
N SER A 397 10.49 9.10 -5.76
CA SER A 397 9.41 9.79 -5.05
C SER A 397 8.26 10.17 -5.96
N VAL A 398 8.57 10.76 -7.12
CA VAL A 398 7.55 11.15 -8.10
C VAL A 398 6.80 9.94 -8.62
N MET A 399 7.49 8.87 -8.99
CA MET A 399 6.86 7.64 -9.47
C MET A 399 6.01 6.95 -8.39
N LEU A 400 6.41 7.02 -7.11
CA LEU A 400 5.58 6.54 -6.00
C LEU A 400 4.32 7.39 -5.83
N ALA A 401 4.43 8.72 -5.97
CA ALA A 401 3.27 9.61 -5.91
C ALA A 401 2.29 9.31 -7.06
N GLU A 402 2.80 9.16 -8.29
CA GLU A 402 2.00 8.83 -9.47
C GLU A 402 1.36 7.45 -9.39
N ALA A 403 2.05 6.46 -8.81
CA ALA A 403 1.48 5.14 -8.54
C ALA A 403 0.35 5.22 -7.49
N THR A 404 0.51 6.08 -6.48
CA THR A 404 -0.49 6.28 -5.42
C THR A 404 -1.77 6.91 -5.98
N ALA A 405 -1.63 7.98 -6.76
CA ALA A 405 -2.70 8.56 -7.56
C ALA A 405 -2.11 9.32 -8.77
N PRO A 406 -2.56 9.04 -10.00
CA PRO A 406 -2.08 9.76 -11.18
C PRO A 406 -2.20 11.27 -11.03
N GLY A 407 -1.09 11.98 -11.27
CA GLY A 407 -0.96 13.43 -11.18
C GLY A 407 -0.65 13.98 -9.79
N LEU A 408 -0.61 13.15 -8.75
CA LEU A 408 -0.39 13.56 -7.37
C LEU A 408 0.94 14.30 -7.18
N SER A 409 1.99 13.91 -7.89
CA SER A 409 3.33 14.51 -7.76
C SER A 409 3.31 16.03 -7.97
N ARG A 410 2.46 16.52 -8.86
CA ARG A 410 2.31 17.95 -9.19
C ARG A 410 1.66 18.79 -8.09
N ARG A 411 1.03 18.12 -7.11
CA ARG A 411 0.44 18.76 -5.92
C ARG A 411 1.38 18.70 -4.71
N MET A 412 2.53 18.03 -4.84
CA MET A 412 3.47 17.84 -3.75
C MET A 412 4.64 18.81 -3.83
N SER A 413 5.07 19.30 -2.68
CA SER A 413 6.33 20.03 -2.56
C SER A 413 7.53 19.10 -2.66
N TYR A 414 8.71 19.64 -2.94
CA TYR A 414 9.96 18.86 -2.88
C TYR A 414 10.16 18.18 -1.51
N GLU A 415 9.78 18.83 -0.41
CA GLU A 415 9.89 18.23 0.93
C GLU A 415 8.94 17.04 1.08
N SER A 416 7.68 17.20 0.69
CA SER A 416 6.68 16.12 0.74
C SER A 416 7.08 14.93 -0.14
N LEU A 417 7.72 15.19 -1.30
CA LEU A 417 8.26 14.13 -2.16
C LEU A 417 9.44 13.41 -1.48
N LYS A 418 10.32 14.12 -0.76
CA LYS A 418 11.39 13.49 0.02
C LYS A 418 10.82 12.60 1.12
N GLU A 419 9.81 13.08 1.85
CA GLU A 419 9.14 12.31 2.90
C GLU A 419 8.53 11.01 2.35
N LEU A 420 7.77 11.10 1.25
CA LEU A 420 7.19 9.92 0.60
C LEU A 420 8.26 8.93 0.11
N GLY A 421 9.32 9.42 -0.57
CA GLY A 421 10.37 8.55 -1.11
C GLY A 421 11.23 7.86 -0.04
N ALA A 422 11.28 8.45 1.15
CA ALA A 422 12.02 7.94 2.29
C ALA A 422 11.31 6.82 3.04
N ILE A 423 9.98 6.70 2.92
CA ILE A 423 9.23 5.59 3.51
C ILE A 423 9.71 4.28 2.90
N ALA A 424 10.11 3.35 3.76
CA ALA A 424 10.44 1.99 3.36
C ALA A 424 9.14 1.20 3.11
N PRO A 425 9.16 0.26 2.15
CA PRO A 425 8.00 -0.59 1.90
C PRO A 425 7.61 -1.35 3.17
N ALA A 426 6.32 -1.30 3.53
CA ALA A 426 5.76 -1.94 4.72
C ALA A 426 4.98 -3.23 4.39
N SER A 427 5.17 -3.77 3.17
CA SER A 427 4.60 -5.04 2.73
C SER A 427 5.41 -5.62 1.56
N PRO A 428 5.26 -6.92 1.22
CA PRO A 428 5.88 -7.51 0.04
C PRO A 428 5.42 -6.88 -1.28
N ALA A 429 4.18 -6.40 -1.34
CA ALA A 429 3.63 -5.77 -2.53
C ALA A 429 4.18 -4.34 -2.72
N GLN A 430 4.33 -3.59 -1.63
CA GLN A 430 5.05 -2.32 -1.65
C GLN A 430 6.52 -2.53 -2.00
N GLN A 431 7.16 -3.57 -1.49
CA GLN A 431 8.55 -3.91 -1.84
C GLN A 431 8.68 -4.12 -3.36
N THR A 432 7.80 -4.91 -3.95
CA THR A 432 7.77 -5.16 -5.40
C THR A 432 7.58 -3.86 -6.20
N LEU A 433 6.70 -2.95 -5.74
CA LEU A 433 6.49 -1.64 -6.34
C LEU A 433 7.76 -0.77 -6.27
N HIS A 434 8.38 -0.67 -5.09
CA HIS A 434 9.59 0.11 -4.87
C HIS A 434 10.75 -0.42 -5.72
N ASP A 435 10.93 -1.73 -5.79
CA ASP A 435 11.97 -2.40 -6.58
C ASP A 435 11.79 -2.14 -8.08
N LEU A 436 10.55 -2.21 -8.60
CA LEU A 436 10.24 -1.88 -9.99
C LEU A 436 10.61 -0.42 -10.30
N ILE A 437 10.12 0.51 -9.47
CA ILE A 437 10.33 1.95 -9.65
C ILE A 437 11.84 2.25 -9.62
N LEU A 438 12.55 1.77 -8.61
CA LEU A 438 13.99 2.00 -8.49
C LEU A 438 14.77 1.38 -9.65
N THR A 439 14.39 0.19 -10.12
CA THR A 439 15.00 -0.41 -11.31
C THR A 439 14.85 0.50 -12.53
N ARG A 440 13.65 1.05 -12.77
CA ARG A 440 13.41 2.02 -13.85
C ARG A 440 14.29 3.27 -13.66
N CYS A 441 14.36 3.83 -12.45
CA CYS A 441 15.19 5.00 -12.17
C CYS A 441 16.70 4.75 -12.40
N VAL A 442 17.21 3.58 -12.00
CA VAL A 442 18.62 3.20 -12.17
C VAL A 442 18.96 2.92 -13.64
N LEU A 443 18.05 2.34 -14.41
CA LEU A 443 18.25 2.16 -15.86
C LEU A 443 18.38 3.50 -16.59
N ASP A 444 17.54 4.49 -16.26
CA ASP A 444 17.70 5.83 -16.85
C ASP A 444 18.95 6.54 -16.35
N TRP A 445 19.33 6.35 -15.07
CA TRP A 445 20.60 6.86 -14.55
C TRP A 445 21.79 6.26 -15.30
N ASN A 446 21.75 4.97 -15.60
CA ASN A 446 22.78 4.30 -16.41
C ASN A 446 22.82 4.88 -17.83
N THR A 447 21.65 5.08 -18.45
CA THR A 447 21.50 5.61 -19.81
C THR A 447 22.05 7.04 -19.90
N ILE A 448 21.60 7.95 -19.03
CA ILE A 448 22.02 9.36 -19.05
C ILE A 448 23.49 9.51 -18.66
N ASN A 449 24.04 8.61 -17.86
CA ASN A 449 25.48 8.56 -17.59
C ASN A 449 26.29 7.86 -18.69
N GLY A 450 25.67 7.47 -19.81
CA GLY A 450 26.36 6.87 -20.95
C GLY A 450 27.09 5.55 -20.59
N LEU A 451 26.52 4.79 -19.65
CA LEU A 451 27.09 3.54 -19.13
C LEU A 451 26.47 2.29 -19.77
N ASP A 452 25.63 2.46 -20.78
CA ASP A 452 24.97 1.35 -21.49
C ASP A 452 25.98 0.38 -22.12
N LEU A 453 25.63 -0.91 -22.08
CA LEU A 453 26.40 -1.94 -22.77
C LEU A 453 26.34 -1.75 -24.29
N LYS A 454 27.43 -2.11 -24.98
CA LYS A 454 27.43 -2.14 -26.45
C LYS A 454 26.38 -3.13 -26.95
N ASN A 455 25.62 -2.75 -27.98
CA ASN A 455 24.52 -3.53 -28.54
C ASN A 455 23.44 -3.88 -27.49
N ALA A 456 23.18 -2.98 -26.51
CA ALA A 456 22.21 -3.20 -25.44
C ALA A 456 20.84 -3.70 -25.93
N GLU A 457 20.40 -3.24 -27.10
CA GLU A 457 19.14 -3.64 -27.75
C GLU A 457 19.03 -5.14 -28.09
N ASN A 458 20.15 -5.87 -28.15
CA ASN A 458 20.19 -7.31 -28.42
C ASN A 458 20.45 -8.15 -27.15
N LEU A 459 20.63 -7.52 -25.98
CA LEU A 459 20.96 -8.23 -24.75
C LEU A 459 19.71 -8.57 -23.93
N PRO A 460 19.72 -9.68 -23.16
CA PRO A 460 18.64 -9.99 -22.23
C PRO A 460 18.42 -8.85 -21.22
N THR A 461 17.15 -8.57 -20.90
CA THR A 461 16.70 -7.62 -19.87
C THR A 461 17.47 -7.77 -18.56
N GLN A 462 17.67 -9.01 -18.13
CA GLN A 462 18.36 -9.33 -16.89
C GLN A 462 19.79 -8.79 -16.88
N THR A 463 20.54 -8.99 -17.96
CA THR A 463 21.92 -8.52 -18.09
C THR A 463 22.01 -6.99 -18.04
N LEU A 464 21.04 -6.30 -18.66
CA LEU A 464 20.99 -4.83 -18.64
C LEU A 464 20.74 -4.29 -17.23
N VAL A 465 19.77 -4.88 -16.52
CA VAL A 465 19.42 -4.50 -15.15
C VAL A 465 20.56 -4.81 -14.18
N GLU A 466 21.15 -6.01 -14.25
CA GLU A 466 22.29 -6.40 -13.42
C GLU A 466 23.49 -5.46 -13.61
N HIS A 467 23.79 -5.09 -14.86
CA HIS A 467 24.86 -4.15 -15.17
C HIS A 467 24.59 -2.76 -14.58
N ALA A 468 23.43 -2.16 -14.87
CA ALA A 468 23.07 -0.83 -14.36
C ALA A 468 23.08 -0.78 -12.83
N THR A 469 22.52 -1.82 -12.19
CA THR A 469 22.53 -2.00 -10.73
C THR A 469 23.94 -2.07 -10.17
N THR A 470 24.82 -2.87 -10.79
CA THR A 470 26.21 -3.02 -10.37
C THR A 470 26.96 -1.70 -10.45
N GLN A 471 26.79 -0.94 -11.55
CA GLN A 471 27.43 0.37 -11.71
C GLN A 471 26.94 1.38 -10.66
N TYR A 472 25.63 1.44 -10.44
CA TYR A 472 25.02 2.34 -9.47
C TYR A 472 25.44 2.03 -8.04
N ASN A 473 25.37 0.76 -7.63
CA ASN A 473 25.78 0.32 -6.30
C ASN A 473 27.28 0.49 -6.06
N ALA A 474 28.12 0.27 -7.08
CA ALA A 474 29.56 0.52 -6.96
C ALA A 474 29.85 2.01 -6.72
N PHE A 475 29.19 2.90 -7.46
CA PHE A 475 29.32 4.35 -7.29
C PHE A 475 28.87 4.83 -5.89
N LEU A 476 27.70 4.38 -5.44
CA LEU A 476 27.19 4.70 -4.10
C LEU A 476 28.08 4.12 -2.99
N GLY A 477 28.55 2.88 -3.17
CA GLY A 477 29.45 2.20 -2.24
C GLY A 477 30.76 2.95 -2.07
N GLU A 478 31.41 3.33 -3.18
CA GLU A 478 32.67 4.08 -3.18
C GLU A 478 32.50 5.47 -2.55
N THR A 479 31.42 6.20 -2.88
CA THR A 479 31.13 7.53 -2.32
C THR A 479 30.87 7.46 -0.82
N ARG A 480 30.08 6.47 -0.36
CA ARG A 480 29.81 6.24 1.07
C ARG A 480 31.09 5.87 1.83
N GLU A 481 31.89 4.97 1.28
CA GLU A 481 33.16 4.57 1.89
C GLU A 481 34.11 5.77 1.99
N ALA A 482 34.24 6.56 0.92
CA ALA A 482 35.06 7.76 0.91
C ALA A 482 34.63 8.78 1.95
N PHE A 483 33.32 9.03 2.06
CA PHE A 483 32.78 9.94 3.05
C PHE A 483 32.99 9.45 4.48
N LYS A 484 32.79 8.14 4.74
CA LYS A 484 33.16 7.52 6.03
C LYS A 484 34.64 7.72 6.33
N ASN A 485 35.52 7.48 5.36
CA ASN A 485 36.96 7.56 5.55
C ASN A 485 37.45 9.00 5.82
N ILE A 486 36.82 10.02 5.25
CA ILE A 486 37.16 11.43 5.53
C ILE A 486 36.58 11.91 6.87
N SER A 487 35.37 11.48 7.21
CA SER A 487 34.66 11.91 8.42
C SER A 487 35.07 11.16 9.70
N THR A 488 35.80 10.04 9.57
CA THR A 488 36.34 9.30 10.71
C THR A 488 37.41 10.13 11.40
N ALA A 489 37.20 10.41 12.69
CA ALA A 489 38.18 11.14 13.50
C ALA A 489 39.50 10.35 13.62
N PRO A 490 40.66 11.02 13.68
CA PRO A 490 41.94 10.37 13.96
C PRO A 490 41.86 9.52 15.24
N PRO A 491 42.59 8.39 15.32
CA PRO A 491 42.55 7.54 16.49
C PRO A 491 43.12 8.28 17.71
N SER A 492 42.63 8.04 18.93
CA SER A 492 43.24 8.58 20.14
C SER A 492 44.35 7.65 20.63
N ARG A 493 45.55 8.23 20.83
CA ARG A 493 46.69 7.56 21.48
C ARG A 493 46.32 7.08 22.87
N ARG A 494 45.56 7.88 23.63
CA ARG A 494 45.14 7.55 25.00
C ARG A 494 44.14 6.41 25.03
N ASP A 495 43.17 6.37 24.11
CA ASP A 495 42.20 5.27 24.02
C ASP A 495 42.86 3.95 23.62
N ILE A 496 43.78 3.98 22.64
CA ILE A 496 44.57 2.80 22.25
C ILE A 496 45.39 2.28 23.45
N ALA A 497 46.06 3.20 24.17
CA ALA A 497 46.84 2.84 25.34
C ALA A 497 45.97 2.25 26.46
N ARG A 498 44.76 2.81 26.66
CA ARG A 498 43.77 2.32 27.62
C ARG A 498 43.32 0.90 27.26
N SER A 499 42.95 0.66 26.01
CA SER A 499 42.53 -0.67 25.53
C SER A 499 43.65 -1.71 25.70
N ALA A 500 44.89 -1.36 25.36
CA ALA A 500 46.04 -2.26 25.54
C ALA A 500 46.25 -2.65 27.01
N ILE A 501 46.08 -1.71 27.96
CA ILE A 501 46.13 -2.03 29.41
C ILE A 501 44.96 -2.92 29.82
N GLN A 502 43.74 -2.63 29.35
CA GLN A 502 42.54 -3.42 29.68
C GLN A 502 42.64 -4.88 29.19
N GLU A 503 43.26 -5.14 28.04
CA GLU A 503 43.53 -6.51 27.55
C GLU A 503 44.43 -7.30 28.50
N THR A 504 45.26 -6.62 29.29
CA THR A 504 46.03 -7.24 30.39
C THR A 504 45.21 -7.42 31.67
N GLY A 505 43.91 -7.15 31.67
CA GLY A 505 43.02 -7.30 32.83
C GLY A 505 43.37 -6.37 34.00
N LEU A 506 44.10 -5.29 33.75
CA LEU A 506 44.47 -4.27 34.73
C LEU A 506 43.59 -3.03 34.54
N ASP A 507 43.34 -2.30 35.63
CA ASP A 507 42.62 -1.03 35.60
C ASP A 507 43.56 0.09 35.10
N PRO A 508 43.28 0.74 33.94
CA PRO A 508 44.09 1.85 33.43
C PRO A 508 44.18 3.05 34.37
N GLU A 509 43.17 3.25 35.24
CA GLU A 509 43.14 4.38 36.19
C GLU A 509 43.81 4.04 37.54
N LEU A 510 44.38 2.84 37.67
CA LEU A 510 45.11 2.43 38.87
C LEU A 510 46.24 3.43 39.17
N LYS A 511 46.17 4.06 40.35
CA LYS A 511 47.15 5.04 40.81
C LYS A 511 48.38 4.33 41.38
N LEU A 512 49.55 4.61 40.81
CA LEU A 512 50.85 4.13 41.26
C LEU A 512 51.65 5.29 41.87
N SER A 513 52.19 5.08 43.06
CA SER A 513 52.96 6.09 43.80
C SER A 513 54.46 5.88 43.65
N ASN A 514 55.19 6.98 43.44
CA ASN A 514 56.65 6.99 43.36
C ASN A 514 57.28 7.11 44.75
N LEU A 515 58.60 6.91 44.85
CA LEU A 515 59.39 7.10 46.07
C LEU A 515 59.40 8.54 46.59
N ASP A 516 59.11 9.53 45.72
CA ASP A 516 59.01 10.96 46.05
C ASP A 516 57.60 11.41 46.52
N GLY A 517 56.63 10.49 46.56
CA GLY A 517 55.25 10.76 46.98
C GLY A 517 54.29 11.21 45.88
N SER A 518 54.75 11.38 44.63
CA SER A 518 53.88 11.62 43.47
C SER A 518 53.06 10.38 43.10
N SER A 519 51.81 10.56 42.63
CA SER A 519 50.90 9.46 42.26
C SER A 519 50.28 9.69 40.88
N HIS A 520 50.49 8.76 39.95
CA HIS A 520 50.03 8.85 38.56
C HIS A 520 49.23 7.61 38.16
N SER A 521 48.36 7.73 37.16
CA SER A 521 47.62 6.56 36.65
C SER A 521 48.56 5.63 35.88
N LEU A 522 48.24 4.34 35.87
CA LEU A 522 48.93 3.34 35.05
C LEU A 522 48.93 3.73 33.57
N LEU A 523 47.82 4.31 33.09
CA LEU A 523 47.69 4.85 31.74
C LEU A 523 48.70 5.97 31.46
N ASP A 524 48.85 6.94 32.36
CA ASP A 524 49.80 8.04 32.17
C ASP A 524 51.26 7.55 32.19
N LEU A 525 51.58 6.58 33.04
CA LEU A 525 52.90 5.97 33.11
C LEU A 525 53.23 5.13 31.86
N TYR A 526 52.23 4.44 31.31
CA TYR A 526 52.38 3.70 30.06
C TYR A 526 52.57 4.64 28.86
N LEU A 527 51.78 5.71 28.78
CA LEU A 527 51.92 6.76 27.77
C LEU A 527 53.27 7.46 27.84
N ALA A 528 53.75 7.81 29.04
CA ALA A 528 55.04 8.46 29.26
C ALA A 528 56.26 7.52 29.16
N ARG A 529 56.03 6.21 28.98
CA ARG A 529 57.07 5.16 28.99
C ARG A 529 57.88 5.11 30.30
N GLN A 530 57.21 5.39 31.43
CA GLN A 530 57.82 5.46 32.77
C GLN A 530 57.40 4.32 33.71
N LEU A 531 56.81 3.25 33.17
CA LEU A 531 56.38 2.08 33.95
C LEU A 531 57.50 1.45 34.81
N THR A 532 58.77 1.58 34.40
CA THR A 532 59.94 1.03 35.13
C THR A 532 60.42 1.91 36.29
N ALA A 533 59.95 3.16 36.39
CA ALA A 533 60.34 4.08 37.46
C ALA A 533 59.51 3.90 38.75
N TYR A 534 58.44 3.10 38.69
CA TYR A 534 57.51 2.84 39.79
C TYR A 534 57.61 1.37 40.18
N ASN A 535 57.63 1.09 41.50
CA ASN A 535 57.84 -0.26 42.04
C ASN A 535 56.56 -1.11 41.92
N TYR A 536 56.22 -1.53 40.70
CA TYR A 536 55.00 -2.26 40.38
C TYR A 536 55.32 -3.53 39.58
N GLU A 537 55.42 -4.67 40.28
CA GLU A 537 55.81 -5.96 39.69
C GLU A 537 54.61 -6.69 39.08
N THR A 538 54.32 -6.45 37.80
CA THR A 538 53.49 -7.37 37.01
C THR A 538 54.16 -7.70 35.67
N GLN A 539 54.49 -8.97 35.46
CA GLN A 539 55.10 -9.48 34.22
C GLN A 539 54.26 -9.18 32.97
N ARG A 540 52.95 -8.93 33.15
CA ARG A 540 51.97 -8.58 32.12
C ARG A 540 52.21 -7.18 31.51
N LEU A 541 52.70 -6.22 32.30
CA LEU A 541 52.97 -4.85 31.84
C LEU A 541 54.29 -4.72 31.08
N HIS A 542 55.30 -5.53 31.42
CA HIS A 542 56.59 -5.53 30.71
C HIS A 542 56.47 -6.03 29.26
N ASN A 543 55.39 -6.75 28.94
CA ASN A 543 55.10 -7.26 27.61
C ASN A 543 54.23 -6.31 26.77
N LEU A 544 53.76 -5.18 27.33
CA LEU A 544 53.00 -4.21 26.57
C LEU A 544 53.91 -3.54 25.53
N GLU A 545 53.48 -3.62 24.27
CA GLU A 545 54.12 -2.87 23.19
C GLU A 545 54.05 -1.36 23.48
N PRO A 546 55.05 -0.52 23.15
CA PRO A 546 54.98 0.90 23.42
C PRO A 546 53.74 1.55 22.80
N ALA A 547 53.02 2.38 23.57
CA ALA A 547 51.80 3.05 23.12
C ALA A 547 52.00 3.82 21.80
N ASN A 548 53.16 4.44 21.59
CA ASN A 548 53.46 5.16 20.35
C ASN A 548 53.61 4.23 19.14
N THR A 549 54.08 3.00 19.32
CA THR A 549 54.18 2.02 18.22
C THR A 549 52.80 1.53 17.80
N LEU A 550 51.92 1.26 18.78
CA LEU A 550 50.52 0.93 18.52
C LEU A 550 49.79 2.11 17.85
N TYR A 551 50.03 3.31 18.37
CA TYR A 551 49.45 4.55 17.85
C TYR A 551 49.86 4.81 16.40
N THR A 552 51.15 4.79 16.08
CA THR A 552 51.64 4.98 14.71
C THR A 552 51.04 3.95 13.76
N ARG A 553 50.93 2.68 14.15
CA ARG A 553 50.35 1.63 13.30
C ARG A 553 48.88 1.91 12.97
N GLU A 554 48.09 2.33 13.95
CA GLU A 554 46.68 2.65 13.73
C GLU A 554 46.53 3.94 12.91
N VAL A 555 47.36 4.96 13.17
CA VAL A 555 47.39 6.19 12.36
C VAL A 555 47.77 5.89 10.91
N ASP A 556 48.78 5.05 10.66
CA ASP A 556 49.20 4.67 9.30
C ASP A 556 48.05 3.99 8.53
N SER A 557 47.37 3.06 9.19
CA SER A 557 46.21 2.36 8.66
C SER A 557 45.07 3.33 8.32
N GLN A 558 44.70 4.19 9.26
CA GLN A 558 43.59 5.15 9.07
C GLN A 558 43.93 6.26 8.08
N TYR A 559 45.16 6.76 8.06
CA TYR A 559 45.58 7.78 7.12
C TYR A 559 45.60 7.27 5.67
N ALA A 560 45.93 5.98 5.47
CA ALA A 560 45.79 5.35 4.16
C ALA A 560 44.31 5.35 3.68
N LEU A 561 43.36 5.06 4.58
CA LEU A 561 41.92 5.16 4.29
C LEU A 561 41.49 6.61 4.03
N HIS A 562 42.00 7.58 4.80
CA HIS A 562 41.75 9.00 4.60
C HIS A 562 42.18 9.45 3.19
N LYS A 563 43.39 9.08 2.75
CA LYS A 563 43.87 9.33 1.38
C LYS A 563 43.00 8.67 0.31
N LYS A 564 42.54 7.44 0.55
CA LYS A 564 41.60 6.74 -0.34
C LYS A 564 40.30 7.54 -0.47
N GLY A 565 39.74 8.03 0.64
CA GLY A 565 38.56 8.89 0.61
C GLY A 565 38.79 10.19 -0.16
N LEU A 566 39.90 10.87 0.10
CA LEU A 566 40.29 12.10 -0.59
C LEU A 566 40.40 11.90 -2.11
N THR A 567 40.98 10.79 -2.54
CA THR A 567 41.08 10.41 -3.95
C THR A 567 39.70 10.33 -4.62
N THR A 568 38.71 9.75 -3.94
CA THR A 568 37.33 9.69 -4.44
C THR A 568 36.69 11.08 -4.53
N PHE A 569 36.85 11.93 -3.50
CA PHE A 569 36.31 13.30 -3.53
C PHE A 569 36.91 14.16 -4.65
N ILE A 570 38.20 14.03 -4.92
CA ILE A 570 38.84 14.71 -6.04
C ILE A 570 38.25 14.25 -7.37
N ARG A 571 38.07 12.94 -7.56
CA ARG A 571 37.45 12.40 -8.79
C ARG A 571 36.01 12.89 -8.95
N LEU A 572 35.24 12.99 -7.87
CA LEU A 572 33.90 13.57 -7.87
C LEU A 572 33.95 15.05 -8.29
N ALA A 573 34.79 15.86 -7.64
CA ALA A 573 34.93 17.28 -7.95
C ALA A 573 35.27 17.53 -9.42
N LEU A 574 36.20 16.75 -9.98
CA LEU A 574 36.60 16.84 -11.37
C LEU A 574 35.54 16.33 -12.35
N SER A 575 34.75 15.32 -11.97
CA SER A 575 33.71 14.78 -12.85
C SER A 575 32.49 15.69 -12.99
N GLN A 576 32.27 16.61 -12.04
CA GLN A 576 31.10 17.49 -12.05
C GLN A 576 31.27 18.81 -12.82
N ILE A 577 32.48 19.13 -13.29
CA ILE A 577 32.71 20.35 -14.08
C ILE A 577 32.13 20.23 -15.51
N PRO A 578 31.92 21.34 -16.24
CA PRO A 578 31.38 21.31 -17.60
C PRO A 578 32.15 20.38 -18.54
N LEU A 579 31.46 19.86 -19.57
CA LEU A 579 32.03 18.93 -20.54
C LEU A 579 33.35 19.42 -21.15
N GLU A 580 33.41 20.69 -21.54
CA GLU A 580 34.59 21.31 -22.16
C GLU A 580 35.80 21.25 -21.22
N ASP A 581 35.59 21.56 -19.94
CA ASP A 581 36.64 21.54 -18.92
C ASP A 581 37.09 20.12 -18.57
N ARG A 582 36.17 19.15 -18.50
CA ARG A 582 36.53 17.73 -18.33
C ARG A 582 37.42 17.26 -19.46
N VAL A 583 37.01 17.54 -20.70
CA VAL A 583 37.76 17.21 -21.91
C VAL A 583 39.15 17.84 -21.86
N ALA A 584 39.24 19.12 -21.46
CA ALA A 584 40.52 19.81 -21.33
C ALA A 584 41.43 19.14 -20.29
N ILE A 585 40.92 18.75 -19.12
CA ILE A 585 41.73 18.11 -18.07
C ILE A 585 42.11 16.67 -18.45
N GLU A 586 41.23 15.95 -19.16
CA GLU A 586 41.49 14.58 -19.56
C GLU A 586 42.54 14.43 -20.66
N GLN A 587 42.65 15.43 -21.54
CA GLN A 587 43.47 15.37 -22.75
C GLN A 587 44.71 16.26 -22.67
N GLY A 588 44.61 17.40 -21.98
CA GLY A 588 45.65 18.41 -21.91
C GLY A 588 46.88 18.00 -21.12
N HIS A 589 47.98 18.72 -21.36
CA HIS A 589 49.13 18.70 -20.45
C HIS A 589 48.73 19.44 -19.17
N LEU A 590 48.92 18.80 -18.02
CA LEU A 590 48.53 19.35 -16.72
C LEU A 590 49.76 19.78 -15.93
N ALA A 591 49.70 20.98 -15.36
CA ALA A 591 50.65 21.44 -14.34
C ALA A 591 49.90 21.70 -13.03
N LEU A 592 50.36 21.07 -11.94
CA LEU A 592 49.71 21.10 -10.63
C LEU A 592 50.51 21.96 -9.67
N TYR A 593 49.83 22.94 -9.08
CA TYR A 593 50.43 23.98 -8.25
C TYR A 593 49.85 23.98 -6.84
N ARG A 594 50.75 24.02 -5.86
CA ARG A 594 50.42 24.34 -4.47
C ARG A 594 50.50 25.85 -4.27
N VAL A 595 49.68 26.34 -3.35
CA VAL A 595 49.49 27.78 -3.12
C VAL A 595 50.14 28.21 -1.82
N PHE A 596 50.89 29.30 -1.85
CA PHE A 596 51.56 29.89 -0.69
C PHE A 596 51.25 31.37 -0.54
N THR A 597 51.30 31.86 0.71
CA THR A 597 51.57 33.27 0.97
C THR A 597 53.06 33.49 1.18
N VAL A 598 53.64 34.45 0.49
CA VAL A 598 55.04 34.90 0.68
C VAL A 598 55.08 36.28 1.34
N ALA A 599 56.20 36.63 1.99
CA ALA A 599 56.41 38.01 2.40
C ALA A 599 56.58 38.93 1.17
N PRO A 600 56.33 40.24 1.27
CA PRO A 600 56.66 41.18 0.18
C PRO A 600 58.13 41.03 -0.23
N ILE A 601 58.42 41.11 -1.54
CA ILE A 601 59.80 41.08 -2.05
C ILE A 601 60.59 42.19 -1.33
N GLY A 602 61.73 41.84 -0.75
CA GLY A 602 62.61 42.79 -0.07
C GLY A 602 63.18 43.82 -1.06
N PHE A 603 63.73 44.93 -0.55
CA PHE A 603 64.41 45.93 -1.39
C PHE A 603 65.61 45.38 -2.18
N ASP A 604 66.06 44.16 -1.87
CA ASP A 604 67.11 43.40 -2.54
C ASP A 604 66.64 42.63 -3.79
N GLY A 605 65.33 42.65 -4.08
CA GLY A 605 64.75 41.93 -5.22
C GLY A 605 64.71 40.41 -5.06
N GLN A 606 65.05 39.88 -3.88
CA GLN A 606 65.06 38.43 -3.62
C GLN A 606 63.79 37.97 -2.91
N LEU A 607 63.35 36.75 -3.25
CA LEU A 607 62.25 36.09 -2.56
C LEU A 607 62.75 35.52 -1.23
N HIS A 608 62.28 36.08 -0.11
CA HIS A 608 62.55 35.55 1.22
C HIS A 608 61.52 34.47 1.58
N ARG A 609 61.93 33.19 1.58
CA ARG A 609 61.08 32.02 1.92
C ARG A 609 60.76 31.85 3.41
N SER A 610 61.06 32.85 4.24
CA SER A 610 60.84 32.77 5.69
C SER A 610 59.39 33.14 6.04
N GLY A 611 58.67 32.24 6.72
CA GLY A 611 57.29 32.47 7.17
C GLY A 611 56.19 32.11 6.16
N GLU A 612 56.52 31.31 5.15
CA GLU A 612 55.55 30.80 4.17
C GLU A 612 54.42 30.01 4.83
N LYS A 613 53.19 30.23 4.36
CA LYS A 613 52.03 29.41 4.74
C LYS A 613 51.51 28.73 3.48
N VAL A 614 51.42 27.40 3.54
CA VAL A 614 50.77 26.58 2.51
C VAL A 614 49.26 26.70 2.69
N ALA A 615 48.54 26.91 1.59
CA ALA A 615 47.08 26.82 1.56
C ALA A 615 46.65 25.35 1.68
N PRO A 616 45.97 24.93 2.75
CA PRO A 616 45.60 23.54 2.91
C PRO A 616 44.34 23.15 2.12
N TYR A 617 43.47 24.10 1.73
CA TYR A 617 42.15 23.75 1.22
C TYR A 617 42.03 23.66 -0.30
N GLY A 618 42.99 24.21 -1.04
CA GLY A 618 42.87 24.35 -2.49
C GLY A 618 44.16 24.13 -3.24
N ILE A 619 44.01 23.66 -4.47
CA ILE A 619 45.08 23.39 -5.43
C ILE A 619 44.76 24.16 -6.71
N VAL A 620 45.79 24.65 -7.39
CA VAL A 620 45.64 25.24 -8.73
C VAL A 620 46.11 24.23 -9.76
N MET A 621 45.31 24.03 -10.81
CA MET A 621 45.66 23.19 -11.94
C MET A 621 45.61 24.01 -13.23
N LEU A 622 46.69 24.00 -13.99
CA LEU A 622 46.71 24.56 -15.34
C LEU A 622 46.58 23.42 -16.33
N SER A 623 45.63 23.52 -17.26
CA SER A 623 45.52 22.61 -18.39
C SER A 623 45.88 23.32 -19.68
N GLN A 624 46.76 22.71 -20.46
CA GLN A 624 47.10 23.15 -21.81
C GLN A 624 46.57 22.17 -22.85
N VAL A 625 45.72 22.68 -23.73
CA VAL A 625 45.22 21.98 -24.90
C VAL A 625 45.61 22.80 -26.12
N ASN A 626 46.45 22.22 -26.99
CA ASN A 626 47.10 22.94 -28.08
C ASN A 626 47.88 24.17 -27.56
N GLU A 627 47.53 25.38 -27.98
CA GLU A 627 48.13 26.65 -27.54
C GLU A 627 47.33 27.36 -26.44
N GLU A 628 46.15 26.84 -26.06
CA GLU A 628 45.29 27.44 -25.05
C GLU A 628 45.61 26.88 -23.65
N VAL A 629 45.72 27.78 -22.68
CA VAL A 629 45.96 27.45 -21.26
C VAL A 629 44.78 27.93 -20.42
N THR A 630 44.19 27.02 -19.65
CA THR A 630 43.08 27.31 -18.73
C THR A 630 43.47 26.96 -17.30
N ALA A 631 43.18 27.87 -16.37
CA ALA A 631 43.42 27.67 -14.94
C ALA A 631 42.16 27.19 -14.22
N TYR A 632 42.34 26.24 -13.30
CA TYR A 632 41.30 25.64 -12.47
C TYR A 632 41.66 25.72 -11.00
N ASP A 633 40.68 26.11 -10.18
CA ASP A 633 40.73 25.95 -8.73
C ASP A 633 40.11 24.60 -8.36
N LEU A 634 40.82 23.76 -7.61
CA LEU A 634 40.33 22.48 -7.09
C LEU A 634 40.31 22.51 -5.56
N PHE A 635 39.15 22.22 -4.97
CA PHE A 635 38.92 22.18 -3.52
C PHE A 635 38.42 20.80 -3.10
N PRO A 636 39.31 19.85 -2.78
CA PRO A 636 38.94 18.46 -2.52
C PRO A 636 37.89 18.26 -1.41
N LEU A 637 38.03 18.98 -0.28
CA LEU A 637 37.11 18.85 0.86
C LEU A 637 35.75 19.52 0.64
N LEU A 638 35.66 20.43 -0.34
CA LEU A 638 34.40 21.02 -0.78
C LEU A 638 33.76 20.23 -1.93
N GLY A 639 34.42 19.18 -2.43
CA GLY A 639 33.97 18.43 -3.60
C GLY A 639 33.87 19.29 -4.86
N ALA A 640 34.66 20.36 -4.96
CA ALA A 640 34.43 21.43 -5.93
C ALA A 640 35.63 21.68 -6.84
N CYS A 641 35.39 21.87 -8.14
CA CYS A 641 36.41 22.33 -9.10
C CYS A 641 35.79 23.39 -10.03
N ARG A 642 36.47 24.52 -10.22
CA ARG A 642 35.96 25.63 -11.06
C ARG A 642 37.04 26.25 -11.91
N THR A 643 36.65 26.80 -13.05
CA THR A 643 37.53 27.61 -13.90
C THR A 643 37.88 28.93 -13.22
N ASN A 644 39.17 29.21 -13.06
CA ASN A 644 39.68 30.48 -12.57
C ASN A 644 39.96 31.39 -13.76
N ARG A 645 38.92 32.12 -14.19
CA ARG A 645 38.99 33.02 -15.36
C ARG A 645 40.01 34.14 -15.20
N GLU A 646 40.22 34.63 -13.98
CA GLU A 646 41.13 35.73 -13.73
C GLU A 646 42.59 35.29 -13.80
N LEU A 647 42.92 34.16 -13.17
CA LEU A 647 44.24 33.56 -13.30
C LEU A 647 44.51 33.10 -14.75
N THR A 648 43.47 32.60 -15.44
CA THR A 648 43.56 32.26 -16.87
C THR A 648 43.97 33.48 -17.70
N ARG A 649 43.30 34.64 -17.51
CA ARG A 649 43.66 35.90 -18.17
C ARG A 649 45.08 36.34 -17.80
N GLN A 650 45.42 36.31 -16.51
CA GLN A 650 46.76 36.71 -16.04
C GLN A 650 47.86 35.89 -16.70
N ILE A 651 47.66 34.58 -16.88
CA ILE A 651 48.64 33.70 -17.48
C ILE A 651 48.70 33.88 -19.01
N THR A 652 47.58 34.21 -19.65
CA THR A 652 47.49 34.38 -21.11
C THR A 652 47.77 35.81 -21.59
N ASP A 653 47.84 36.80 -20.69
CA ASP A 653 48.09 38.21 -21.02
C ASP A 653 49.50 38.44 -21.62
N PRO A 654 49.60 38.95 -22.86
CA PRO A 654 50.87 39.27 -23.50
C PRO A 654 51.68 40.37 -22.81
N GLU A 655 51.04 41.30 -22.09
CA GLU A 655 51.70 42.44 -21.42
C GLU A 655 52.19 42.08 -20.01
N SER A 656 51.59 41.07 -19.38
CA SER A 656 52.01 40.50 -18.10
C SER A 656 53.29 39.66 -18.19
N ASN A 657 53.79 39.38 -19.40
CA ASN A 657 54.69 38.28 -19.67
C ASN A 657 56.07 38.73 -20.18
N ASP A 658 57.10 38.39 -19.40
CA ASP A 658 58.47 38.10 -19.86
C ASP A 658 58.51 36.83 -20.79
N ARG A 659 57.34 36.31 -21.22
CA ARG A 659 57.14 35.00 -21.88
C ARG A 659 57.21 35.02 -23.42
N ARG A 660 57.88 35.99 -24.05
CA ARG A 660 57.98 36.00 -25.54
C ARG A 660 58.87 34.89 -26.13
N ASP A 661 59.71 34.24 -25.31
CA ASP A 661 60.76 33.33 -25.81
C ASP A 661 60.57 31.83 -25.51
N LYS A 662 59.47 31.40 -24.90
CA LYS A 662 59.21 29.97 -24.65
C LYS A 662 57.89 29.57 -25.28
N GLY A 663 57.95 28.82 -26.38
CA GLY A 663 56.78 28.24 -27.05
C GLY A 663 56.06 27.20 -26.17
N ALA A 664 55.53 26.13 -26.78
CA ALA A 664 54.77 25.08 -26.11
C ALA A 664 55.44 24.40 -24.87
N GLU A 665 56.71 24.68 -24.58
CA GLU A 665 57.51 24.21 -23.43
C GLU A 665 57.40 25.09 -22.16
N ALA A 666 56.60 26.18 -22.17
CA ALA A 666 56.50 27.11 -21.04
C ALA A 666 55.97 26.46 -19.74
N LEU A 667 54.92 25.63 -19.83
CA LEU A 667 54.32 24.92 -18.67
C LEU A 667 55.19 23.77 -18.13
N GLN A 668 56.19 23.32 -18.89
CA GLN A 668 57.14 22.29 -18.47
C GLN A 668 58.33 22.85 -17.68
N THR A 669 58.59 24.16 -17.76
CA THR A 669 59.78 24.80 -17.19
C THR A 669 59.50 25.88 -16.12
N GLU A 670 58.23 26.29 -15.95
CA GLU A 670 57.83 27.31 -14.96
C GLU A 670 57.42 26.72 -13.60
N ILE A 671 58.40 26.65 -12.70
CA ILE A 671 58.25 26.11 -11.35
C ILE A 671 57.48 27.08 -10.42
N PHE A 672 57.48 28.40 -10.68
CA PHE A 672 56.89 29.43 -9.80
C PHE A 672 56.07 30.50 -10.53
N LEU A 673 54.88 30.85 -10.02
CA LEU A 673 54.07 32.00 -10.46
C LEU A 673 53.79 32.96 -9.30
N PHE A 674 54.23 34.22 -9.42
CA PHE A 674 54.04 35.25 -8.40
C PHE A 674 52.80 36.12 -8.65
N LYS A 675 52.19 36.59 -7.56
CA LYS A 675 50.99 37.45 -7.56
C LYS A 675 49.79 36.81 -8.26
N ALA A 676 49.62 35.49 -8.13
CA ALA A 676 48.49 34.78 -8.72
C ALA A 676 47.14 35.27 -8.17
N SER A 677 46.17 35.46 -9.05
CA SER A 677 44.79 35.82 -8.71
C SER A 677 44.03 34.62 -8.13
N ILE A 678 43.93 34.53 -6.80
CA ILE A 678 43.20 33.47 -6.10
C ILE A 678 42.27 34.02 -5.00
N ASP A 679 41.30 33.21 -4.58
CA ASP A 679 40.45 33.51 -3.43
C ASP A 679 41.13 33.07 -2.11
N SER A 680 41.83 34.00 -1.46
CA SER A 680 42.61 33.68 -0.25
C SER A 680 41.76 33.15 0.91
N GLU A 681 40.48 33.54 1.02
CA GLU A 681 39.63 33.05 2.12
C GLU A 681 39.26 31.57 1.91
N VAL A 682 39.00 31.17 0.67
CA VAL A 682 38.70 29.77 0.35
C VAL A 682 39.96 28.90 0.47
N TYR A 683 41.08 29.33 -0.15
CA TYR A 683 42.33 28.56 -0.17
C TYR A 683 42.97 28.38 1.22
N PHE A 684 42.93 29.39 2.08
CA PHE A 684 43.62 29.36 3.38
C PHE A 684 42.71 29.11 4.58
N LYS A 685 41.39 29.33 4.47
CA LYS A 685 40.45 29.17 5.58
C LYS A 685 39.31 28.19 5.30
N GLY A 686 39.21 27.62 4.10
CA GLY A 686 38.19 26.63 3.76
C GLY A 686 36.77 27.21 3.74
N LYS A 687 36.64 28.53 3.52
CA LYS A 687 35.34 29.19 3.43
C LYS A 687 34.52 28.61 2.28
N ALA A 688 33.20 28.50 2.46
CA ALA A 688 32.28 28.13 1.39
C ALA A 688 32.47 29.06 0.17
N LEU A 689 32.32 28.49 -1.03
CA LEU A 689 32.46 29.22 -2.28
C LEU A 689 31.36 30.29 -2.40
N ASP A 690 31.76 31.55 -2.55
CA ASP A 690 30.87 32.65 -2.89
C ASP A 690 31.17 33.10 -4.33
N ASN A 691 30.13 33.24 -5.15
CA ASN A 691 30.23 33.70 -6.54
C ASN A 691 30.59 35.19 -6.64
N GLY A 692 30.50 35.95 -5.55
CA GLY A 692 30.83 37.38 -5.48
C GLY A 692 32.24 37.71 -4.99
N SER A 693 33.00 36.73 -4.46
CA SER A 693 34.38 36.96 -4.01
C SER A 693 35.28 37.24 -5.21
N GLN A 694 35.76 38.48 -5.34
CA GLN A 694 36.82 38.78 -6.31
C GLN A 694 38.15 38.22 -5.79
N PRO A 695 38.88 37.42 -6.59
CA PRO A 695 40.23 36.99 -6.26
C PRO A 695 41.11 38.21 -5.93
N GLY A 696 41.69 38.23 -4.72
CA GLY A 696 42.56 39.33 -4.29
C GLY A 696 43.99 39.05 -4.69
N THR A 697 44.64 39.96 -5.41
CA THR A 697 46.07 39.85 -5.79
C THR A 697 46.97 40.52 -4.75
N ARG A 698 47.33 39.83 -3.67
CA ARG A 698 48.49 40.24 -2.84
C ARG A 698 49.27 39.05 -2.30
N ASN A 699 50.56 39.00 -2.65
CA ASN A 699 51.58 38.14 -2.03
C ASN A 699 51.33 36.61 -2.10
N VAL A 700 50.71 36.14 -3.17
CA VAL A 700 50.50 34.71 -3.43
C VAL A 700 51.58 34.18 -4.38
N LEU A 701 52.13 33.01 -4.04
CA LEU A 701 53.07 32.25 -4.87
C LEU A 701 52.44 30.89 -5.20
N LEU A 702 52.44 30.52 -6.48
CA LEU A 702 52.14 29.15 -6.92
C LEU A 702 53.46 28.43 -7.16
N GLU A 703 53.62 27.23 -6.62
CA GLU A 703 54.77 26.37 -6.91
C GLU A 703 54.30 25.06 -7.52
N GLN A 704 54.88 24.71 -8.66
CA GLN A 704 54.58 23.45 -9.32
C GLN A 704 55.19 22.30 -8.53
N PHE A 705 54.37 21.30 -8.19
CA PHE A 705 54.85 20.08 -7.52
C PHE A 705 54.73 18.83 -8.39
N ALA A 706 53.92 18.88 -9.45
CA ALA A 706 53.75 17.78 -10.39
C ALA A 706 53.32 18.28 -11.78
N SER A 707 53.61 17.47 -12.80
CA SER A 707 53.10 17.63 -14.17
C SER A 707 52.62 16.30 -14.71
N ILE A 708 51.63 16.33 -15.60
CA ILE A 708 51.12 15.14 -16.27
C ILE A 708 51.01 15.39 -17.77
N ASP A 709 51.75 14.61 -18.56
CA ASP A 709 51.79 14.78 -20.02
C ASP A 709 50.43 14.59 -20.69
N LYS A 710 50.29 15.21 -21.87
CA LYS A 710 49.10 15.08 -22.73
C LYS A 710 48.89 13.63 -23.17
N ARG A 711 47.65 13.24 -23.44
CA ARG A 711 47.35 11.89 -23.94
C ARG A 711 47.46 11.78 -25.46
N SER A 712 48.09 10.69 -25.92
CA SER A 712 48.26 10.38 -27.35
C SER A 712 46.99 9.83 -28.01
N GLN A 713 46.07 9.23 -27.24
CA GLN A 713 44.83 8.63 -27.74
C GLN A 713 43.62 9.25 -27.04
N ILE A 714 42.77 9.89 -27.82
CA ILE A 714 41.59 10.62 -27.36
C ILE A 714 40.38 9.68 -27.34
N SER A 715 39.76 9.54 -26.17
CA SER A 715 38.42 8.99 -26.04
C SER A 715 37.52 10.12 -25.56
N TYR A 716 36.53 10.53 -26.37
CA TYR A 716 35.56 11.53 -25.95
C TYR A 716 34.64 10.94 -24.89
N GLN A 717 34.99 11.15 -23.62
CA GLN A 717 34.14 10.81 -22.50
C GLN A 717 33.09 11.91 -22.36
N ARG A 718 31.83 11.57 -22.61
CA ARG A 718 30.76 12.57 -22.71
C ARG A 718 30.07 12.82 -21.37
N SER A 719 30.02 11.82 -20.49
CA SER A 719 29.33 11.92 -19.20
C SER A 719 30.28 12.10 -18.00
N PRO A 720 29.83 12.78 -16.92
CA PRO A 720 30.51 12.82 -15.64
C PRO A 720 31.02 11.45 -15.18
N MET A 721 30.19 10.42 -15.26
CA MET A 721 30.56 9.09 -14.76
C MET A 721 31.62 8.38 -15.60
N GLN A 722 31.67 8.63 -16.91
CA GLN A 722 32.79 8.16 -17.73
C GLN A 722 34.10 8.80 -17.24
N SER A 723 34.13 10.13 -17.06
CA SER A 723 35.29 10.86 -16.55
C SER A 723 35.68 10.48 -15.12
N TYR A 724 34.69 10.29 -14.24
CA TYR A 724 34.89 9.78 -12.89
C TYR A 724 35.64 8.44 -12.89
N ASN A 725 35.28 7.54 -13.82
CA ASN A 725 35.90 6.23 -13.98
C ASN A 725 37.16 6.24 -14.85
N SER A 726 37.53 7.40 -15.40
CA SER A 726 38.67 7.51 -16.30
C SER A 726 39.97 7.23 -15.57
N ARG A 727 40.90 6.60 -16.29
CA ARG A 727 42.24 6.36 -15.77
C ARG A 727 42.96 7.68 -15.45
N ARG A 728 42.68 8.77 -16.19
CA ARG A 728 43.32 10.08 -16.02
C ARG A 728 42.92 10.71 -14.70
N PHE A 729 41.62 10.71 -14.37
CA PHE A 729 41.16 11.27 -13.11
C PHE A 729 41.60 10.43 -11.92
N ARG A 730 41.70 9.11 -12.06
CA ARG A 730 42.30 8.24 -11.02
C ARG A 730 43.77 8.57 -10.76
N GLU A 731 44.58 8.68 -11.81
CA GLU A 731 46.00 9.05 -11.70
C GLU A 731 46.18 10.45 -11.08
N LEU A 732 45.42 11.43 -11.57
CA LEU A 732 45.44 12.80 -11.06
C LEU A 732 45.04 12.88 -9.58
N ALA A 733 43.93 12.23 -9.20
CA ALA A 733 43.46 12.24 -7.82
C ALA A 733 44.43 11.57 -6.86
N GLN A 734 45.08 10.48 -7.27
CA GLN A 734 46.12 9.82 -6.48
C GLN A 734 47.32 10.75 -6.26
N GLN A 735 47.83 11.38 -7.32
CA GLN A 735 48.94 12.34 -7.23
C GLN A 735 48.62 13.50 -6.27
N LEU A 736 47.42 14.05 -6.36
CA LEU A 736 46.96 15.15 -5.51
C LEU A 736 46.85 14.72 -4.04
N ALA A 737 46.26 13.56 -3.76
CA ALA A 737 46.10 13.03 -2.40
C ALA A 737 47.44 12.62 -1.77
N GLU A 738 48.44 12.24 -2.57
CA GLU A 738 49.79 11.88 -2.10
C GLU A 738 50.66 13.12 -1.81
N HIS A 739 50.63 14.13 -2.67
CA HIS A 739 51.57 15.26 -2.60
C HIS A 739 51.03 16.50 -1.89
N GLN A 740 49.72 16.74 -1.91
CA GLN A 740 49.10 17.93 -1.31
C GLN A 740 47.76 17.59 -0.62
N PRO A 741 47.74 16.68 0.36
CA PRO A 741 46.53 16.42 1.14
C PRO A 741 46.17 17.65 1.98
N PRO A 742 44.89 18.04 2.05
CA PRO A 742 44.46 19.16 2.91
C PRO A 742 44.82 18.98 4.37
N LEU A 743 44.86 17.72 4.82
CA LEU A 743 45.32 17.32 6.12
C LEU A 743 46.57 16.44 5.97
N PRO A 744 47.79 16.99 6.12
CA PRO A 744 49.02 16.22 6.00
C PRO A 744 49.19 15.25 7.16
N TYR A 745 50.00 14.19 6.95
CA TYR A 745 50.19 13.10 7.92
C TYR A 745 50.58 13.62 9.31
N ASP A 746 51.54 14.54 9.40
CA ASP A 746 51.99 15.07 10.70
C ASP A 746 50.86 15.78 11.46
N ALA A 747 49.98 16.49 10.75
CA ALA A 747 48.81 17.13 11.35
C ALA A 747 47.73 16.11 11.74
N PHE A 748 47.54 15.06 10.94
CA PHE A 748 46.65 13.94 11.26
C PHE A 748 47.11 13.18 12.51
N TYR A 749 48.41 12.87 12.58
CA TYR A 749 49.07 12.24 13.73
C TYR A 749 49.00 13.12 14.98
N ALA A 750 49.18 14.42 14.82
CA ALA A 750 49.13 15.38 15.93
C ALA A 750 47.76 15.47 16.60
N MET A 751 46.66 15.19 15.89
CA MET A 751 45.31 15.36 16.41
C MET A 751 44.89 14.32 17.45
N GLY A 752 45.36 13.09 17.31
CA GLY A 752 45.10 12.03 18.28
C GLY A 752 46.22 11.84 19.29
N TYR A 753 47.28 12.66 19.20
CA TYR A 753 48.41 12.61 20.10
C TYR A 753 48.09 13.35 21.40
N ASP A 754 47.34 12.68 22.27
CA ASP A 754 47.07 13.18 23.61
C ASP A 754 48.38 13.22 24.42
N LYS A 755 48.67 14.39 24.98
CA LYS A 755 49.78 14.59 25.92
C LYS A 755 49.32 14.24 27.34
N THR A 756 50.15 13.55 28.11
CA THR A 756 49.88 13.32 29.54
C THR A 756 50.05 14.64 30.32
N GLU A 757 49.51 14.74 31.55
CA GLU A 757 49.77 15.88 32.46
C GLU A 757 51.29 16.11 32.69
N LEU A 758 52.12 15.08 32.50
CA LEU A 758 53.58 15.13 32.51
C LEU A 758 54.20 15.79 31.26
N GLU A 759 53.51 15.78 30.12
CA GLU A 759 53.96 16.26 28.80
C GLU A 759 53.46 17.70 28.47
N GLU A 760 52.65 18.32 29.34
CA GLU A 760 51.95 19.60 29.14
C GLU A 760 52.79 20.89 29.27
N SER A 761 54.09 20.82 29.57
CA SER A 761 54.93 22.01 29.82
C SER A 761 55.41 22.82 28.58
N TYR A 762 54.71 22.78 27.44
CA TYR A 762 55.02 23.63 26.27
C TYR A 762 53.75 24.11 25.51
N GLU A 763 53.43 25.40 25.64
CA GLU A 763 52.18 26.13 25.24
C GLU A 763 51.82 26.25 23.73
N LYS A 764 52.30 25.40 22.81
CA LYS A 764 51.99 25.56 21.36
C LYS A 764 50.74 24.84 20.85
N TRP A 765 50.14 23.96 21.64
CA TRP A 765 49.18 22.96 21.15
C TRP A 765 47.73 23.44 20.99
N GLN A 766 47.20 24.27 21.89
CA GLN A 766 45.79 24.72 21.83
C GLN A 766 45.46 25.57 20.58
N ARG A 767 46.42 26.36 20.07
CA ARG A 767 46.23 27.15 18.85
C ARG A 767 46.28 26.30 17.57
N LEU A 768 47.09 25.23 17.59
CA LEU A 768 47.20 24.27 16.49
C LEU A 768 45.92 23.42 16.38
N LEU A 769 45.39 22.99 17.53
CA LEU A 769 44.16 22.20 17.63
C LEU A 769 42.93 22.99 17.12
N GLN A 770 42.78 24.27 17.46
CA GLN A 770 41.72 25.13 16.91
C GLN A 770 41.86 25.40 15.39
N THR A 771 43.08 25.54 14.88
CA THR A 771 43.33 25.78 13.46
C THR A 771 43.02 24.52 12.64
N ILE A 772 43.33 23.35 13.18
CA ILE A 772 43.12 22.04 12.54
C ILE A 772 41.67 21.54 12.70
N LEU A 773 41.00 21.84 13.82
CA LEU A 773 39.55 21.66 13.98
C LEU A 773 38.75 22.48 12.96
N ASN A 774 39.26 23.61 12.48
CA ASN A 774 38.61 24.32 11.36
C ASN A 774 38.90 23.65 9.99
N ILE A 775 40.02 22.92 9.85
CA ILE A 775 40.38 22.14 8.64
C ILE A 775 39.48 20.92 8.47
N LEU A 776 39.25 20.19 9.56
CA LEU A 776 38.37 19.02 9.56
C LEU A 776 36.88 19.39 9.43
N ILE A 777 36.53 20.66 9.62
CA ILE A 777 35.16 21.00 9.91
C ILE A 777 34.59 22.24 9.15
N PRO A 778 34.41 22.14 7.83
CA PRO A 778 33.31 22.81 7.13
C PRO A 778 31.93 22.18 7.45
N PHE A 779 31.89 21.05 8.16
CA PHE A 779 30.69 20.26 8.52
C PHE A 779 30.37 20.26 10.03
N LYS A 780 30.67 21.36 10.74
CA LYS A 780 30.73 21.36 12.23
C LYS A 780 29.38 21.19 12.84
N GLU A 781 28.43 21.92 12.31
CA GLU A 781 27.03 21.86 12.68
C GLU A 781 26.39 20.53 12.26
N CYS A 782 26.92 19.86 11.21
CA CYS A 782 26.53 18.49 10.86
C CYS A 782 27.04 17.46 11.89
N PHE A 783 28.26 17.60 12.39
CA PHE A 783 28.83 16.75 13.45
C PHE A 783 28.25 17.07 14.84
N GLU A 784 27.99 18.34 15.15
CA GLU A 784 27.29 18.76 16.37
C GLU A 784 25.82 18.32 16.33
N GLY A 785 25.19 18.26 15.15
CA GLY A 785 23.88 17.65 14.93
C GLY A 785 23.84 16.13 15.13
N LEU A 786 24.95 15.43 14.83
CA LEU A 786 25.12 14.01 15.13
C LEU A 786 25.30 13.72 16.62
N ALA A 787 25.95 14.62 17.34
CA ALA A 787 26.19 14.53 18.78
C ALA A 787 25.11 15.25 19.63
N SER A 788 24.12 15.87 18.99
CA SER A 788 23.02 16.61 19.63
C SER A 788 21.85 15.69 19.96
N ASP A 789 21.34 15.83 21.18
CA ASP A 789 20.22 15.05 21.74
C ASP A 789 18.84 15.64 21.41
N ASN A 790 18.70 16.35 20.27
CA ASN A 790 17.54 17.18 19.98
C ASN A 790 16.56 16.57 18.95
N LYS A 791 15.26 16.73 19.24
CA LYS A 791 14.20 15.75 18.92
C LYS A 791 13.43 15.95 17.60
N ASN A 792 13.48 17.12 16.97
CA ASN A 792 12.72 17.37 15.73
C ASN A 792 13.41 16.85 14.45
N GLN A 793 14.36 15.91 14.60
CA GLN A 793 15.23 15.49 13.52
C GLN A 793 15.50 13.96 13.42
N ARG A 794 14.59 13.07 13.84
CA ARG A 794 14.85 11.62 13.72
C ARG A 794 13.65 10.85 13.15
N GLY A 795 13.77 10.56 11.86
CA GLY A 795 12.86 9.77 11.01
C GLY A 795 13.17 10.16 9.56
N ASN A 796 13.47 9.21 8.67
CA ASN A 796 13.86 9.42 7.25
C ASN A 796 15.31 9.89 6.93
N ALA A 797 16.26 9.71 7.85
CA ALA A 797 17.59 10.33 7.78
C ALA A 797 18.43 9.98 6.52
N LEU A 798 18.43 8.74 6.04
CA LEU A 798 19.32 8.34 4.94
C LEU A 798 18.91 8.89 3.57
N PHE A 799 17.60 8.96 3.28
CA PHE A 799 17.08 9.45 2.01
C PHE A 799 17.27 10.97 1.88
N SER A 800 16.92 11.74 2.94
CA SER A 800 17.18 13.19 2.95
C SER A 800 18.68 13.49 2.90
N CYS A 801 19.52 12.70 3.60
CA CYS A 801 20.98 12.86 3.50
C CYS A 801 21.50 12.68 2.08
N VAL A 802 21.01 11.70 1.30
CA VAL A 802 21.46 11.54 -0.09
C VAL A 802 21.00 12.72 -0.93
N MET A 803 19.77 13.20 -0.78
CA MET A 803 19.29 14.38 -1.52
C MET A 803 20.06 15.65 -1.13
N ASP A 804 20.22 15.91 0.16
CA ASP A 804 20.82 17.13 0.71
C ASP A 804 22.36 17.11 0.53
N ALA A 805 23.02 15.95 0.69
CA ALA A 805 24.44 15.79 0.38
C ALA A 805 24.72 15.82 -1.14
N THR A 806 23.77 15.37 -1.98
CA THR A 806 23.89 15.53 -3.44
C THR A 806 23.81 17.01 -3.82
N VAL A 807 22.92 17.80 -3.21
CA VAL A 807 22.92 19.25 -3.44
C VAL A 807 24.23 19.91 -2.98
N LEU A 808 24.82 19.44 -1.87
CA LEU A 808 26.11 19.95 -1.39
C LEU A 808 27.32 19.51 -2.24
N LEU A 809 27.30 18.31 -2.84
CA LEU A 809 28.40 17.77 -3.64
C LEU A 809 28.31 18.06 -5.14
N PHE A 810 27.14 18.41 -5.67
CA PHE A 810 26.88 18.52 -7.12
C PHE A 810 26.50 19.93 -7.62
N THR A 811 26.68 20.97 -6.80
CA THR A 811 26.44 22.36 -7.24
C THR A 811 27.53 22.86 -8.21
N PHE A 812 27.25 22.85 -9.51
CA PHE A 812 27.92 23.74 -10.48
C PHE A 812 26.97 24.28 -11.55
N VAL A 813 26.78 25.62 -11.54
CA VAL A 813 26.84 26.60 -12.66
C VAL A 813 26.08 27.89 -12.26
N GLY A 814 26.78 29.02 -12.17
CA GLY A 814 26.25 30.34 -12.61
C GLY A 814 25.13 31.08 -11.85
N GLY A 815 24.64 30.65 -10.68
CA GLY A 815 23.58 31.36 -9.95
C GLY A 815 23.85 31.53 -8.45
N ALA A 816 24.25 32.73 -8.02
CA ALA A 816 24.49 33.07 -6.62
C ALA A 816 23.19 33.45 -5.91
N GLY A 817 22.64 32.59 -5.05
CA GLY A 817 21.48 32.95 -4.25
C GLY A 817 20.97 31.92 -3.25
N ALA A 818 21.33 30.64 -3.37
CA ALA A 818 20.76 29.58 -2.54
C ALA A 818 21.58 29.20 -1.30
N PHE A 819 22.77 29.78 -1.07
CA PHE A 819 23.66 29.35 0.02
C PHE A 819 23.30 29.90 1.41
N THR A 820 22.48 30.94 1.54
CA THR A 820 22.14 31.53 2.85
C THR A 820 20.81 31.06 3.43
N LYS A 821 19.96 30.37 2.65
CA LYS A 821 18.65 29.86 3.12
C LYS A 821 18.57 28.34 3.30
N ALA A 822 19.55 27.58 2.79
CA ALA A 822 19.61 26.13 3.00
C ALA A 822 20.22 25.72 4.36
N PHE A 823 20.78 26.67 5.11
CA PHE A 823 21.56 26.39 6.33
C PHE A 823 20.78 26.34 7.65
N ALA A 824 19.44 26.27 7.63
CA ALA A 824 18.63 26.18 8.85
C ALA A 824 17.83 24.87 9.00
N SER A 825 17.91 23.93 8.05
CA SER A 825 17.08 22.72 8.11
C SER A 825 17.77 21.49 7.50
N SER A 826 18.76 20.94 8.19
CA SER A 826 19.08 19.49 8.23
C SER A 826 20.41 19.26 8.94
N SER A 827 20.39 19.10 10.27
CA SER A 827 21.57 18.67 11.03
C SER A 827 21.63 17.14 11.10
N ARG A 828 21.83 16.49 9.94
CA ARG A 828 21.93 15.02 9.84
C ARG A 828 22.99 14.63 8.82
N LEU A 829 24.14 14.18 9.27
CA LEU A 829 25.20 13.69 8.39
C LEU A 829 25.97 12.57 9.12
N LEU A 830 25.54 11.30 9.02
CA LEU A 830 26.21 10.07 9.54
C LEU A 830 25.91 9.55 10.96
N SER A 831 24.73 8.96 11.18
CA SER A 831 24.61 7.86 12.15
C SER A 831 24.98 6.52 11.49
N LEU A 832 26.24 6.38 11.05
CA LEU A 832 26.76 5.14 10.46
C LEU A 832 27.92 4.57 11.30
N GLY A 833 27.62 4.33 12.57
CA GLY A 833 28.36 3.42 13.43
C GLY A 833 27.34 2.53 14.14
N LYS A 834 27.14 1.31 13.63
CA LYS A 834 26.27 0.24 14.18
C LYS A 834 24.74 0.44 14.06
N VAL A 835 24.26 0.79 12.87
CA VAL A 835 22.86 0.50 12.47
C VAL A 835 22.89 -0.75 11.59
N GLY A 836 22.03 -1.72 11.91
CA GLY A 836 22.05 -3.09 11.43
C GLY A 836 22.31 -3.26 9.93
N SER A 837 23.06 -4.32 9.64
CA SER A 837 23.47 -4.79 8.31
C SER A 837 22.34 -5.03 7.30
N ARG A 838 21.05 -4.83 7.65
CA ARG A 838 19.92 -5.03 6.73
C ARG A 838 19.27 -3.72 6.25
N PHE A 839 19.14 -2.69 7.09
CA PHE A 839 18.50 -1.41 6.69
C PHE A 839 19.44 -0.42 5.99
N VAL A 840 20.72 -0.40 6.39
CA VAL A 840 21.75 0.42 5.72
C VAL A 840 22.16 -0.21 4.38
N LEU A 841 21.97 -1.53 4.23
CA LEU A 841 22.16 -2.18 2.94
C LEU A 841 20.93 -2.02 2.05
N SER A 842 19.69 -2.12 2.52
CA SER A 842 18.51 -2.02 1.64
C SER A 842 18.31 -0.65 0.98
N LEU A 843 18.72 0.47 1.59
CA LEU A 843 18.62 1.80 0.96
C LEU A 843 19.73 2.08 -0.07
N PHE A 844 20.86 1.38 0.00
CA PHE A 844 22.01 1.52 -0.92
C PHE A 844 22.30 0.26 -1.75
N ASN A 845 21.54 -0.80 -1.54
CA ASN A 845 21.39 -2.00 -2.35
C ASN A 845 19.87 -2.32 -2.45
N PRO A 846 19.05 -1.40 -2.97
CA PRO A 846 17.60 -1.53 -2.97
C PRO A 846 17.06 -2.54 -4.00
N LEU A 847 17.90 -3.46 -4.48
CA LEU A 847 17.63 -4.30 -5.64
C LEU A 847 17.80 -5.80 -5.32
N GLU A 848 17.85 -6.15 -4.03
CA GLU A 848 17.92 -7.56 -3.57
C GLU A 848 16.70 -8.39 -4.04
N GLY A 849 15.54 -7.76 -4.29
CA GLY A 849 14.32 -8.39 -4.82
C GLY A 849 14.16 -8.40 -6.36
N VAL A 850 15.02 -7.68 -7.10
CA VAL A 850 14.94 -7.57 -8.58
C VAL A 850 15.05 -8.92 -9.33
N PRO A 851 15.88 -9.88 -8.89
CA PRO A 851 15.91 -11.21 -9.52
C PRO A 851 14.55 -11.91 -9.52
N GLN A 852 13.74 -11.75 -8.48
CA GLN A 852 12.40 -12.35 -8.39
C GLN A 852 11.39 -11.68 -9.33
N LEU A 853 11.52 -10.37 -9.55
CA LEU A 853 10.68 -9.59 -10.47
C LEU A 853 10.98 -9.94 -11.94
N ILE A 854 12.23 -10.24 -12.27
CA ILE A 854 12.63 -10.74 -13.60
C ILE A 854 12.16 -12.18 -13.82
N GLN A 855 12.29 -13.05 -12.81
CA GLN A 855 11.80 -14.43 -12.87
C GLN A 855 10.27 -14.52 -13.00
N SER A 856 9.54 -13.55 -12.46
CA SER A 856 8.07 -13.46 -12.58
C SER A 856 7.57 -12.89 -13.92
N GLY A 857 8.46 -12.71 -14.91
CA GLY A 857 8.10 -12.47 -16.31
C GLY A 857 8.24 -11.02 -16.77
N ALA A 858 9.04 -10.19 -16.09
CA ALA A 858 9.37 -8.84 -16.56
C ALA A 858 10.24 -8.86 -17.83
N ARG A 859 9.99 -7.94 -18.77
CA ARG A 859 10.77 -7.77 -20.00
C ARG A 859 11.08 -6.30 -20.25
N LEU A 860 12.32 -5.99 -20.61
CA LEU A 860 12.71 -4.69 -21.17
C LEU A 860 12.21 -4.61 -22.61
N VAL A 861 11.48 -3.56 -22.93
CA VAL A 861 11.13 -3.17 -24.30
C VAL A 861 11.94 -1.91 -24.58
N GLY A 862 12.81 -1.93 -25.60
CA GLY A 862 13.72 -0.83 -25.98
C GLY A 862 14.72 -0.37 -24.91
N LYS A 863 15.27 0.84 -25.04
CA LYS A 863 16.21 1.46 -24.08
C LYS A 863 15.48 1.96 -22.83
N GLY A 864 15.37 1.13 -21.80
CA GLY A 864 15.01 1.56 -20.43
C GLY A 864 13.57 1.29 -19.96
N ALA A 865 12.63 0.90 -20.83
CA ALA A 865 11.23 0.64 -20.41
C ALA A 865 11.06 -0.82 -19.96
N LEU A 866 10.77 -1.03 -18.68
CA LEU A 866 10.54 -2.34 -18.08
C LEU A 866 9.04 -2.65 -18.01
N LYS A 867 8.57 -3.66 -18.75
CA LYS A 867 7.21 -4.20 -18.68
C LYS A 867 7.11 -5.39 -17.75
N LEU A 868 5.98 -5.50 -17.08
CA LEU A 868 5.68 -6.62 -16.21
C LEU A 868 4.69 -7.58 -16.87
N GLY A 869 4.83 -8.87 -16.58
CA GLY A 869 3.76 -9.85 -16.82
C GLY A 869 2.54 -9.55 -15.94
N HIS A 870 1.40 -10.19 -16.24
CA HIS A 870 0.13 -9.94 -15.56
C HIS A 870 0.21 -10.06 -14.02
N HIS A 871 0.97 -11.04 -13.51
CA HIS A 871 1.19 -11.20 -12.07
C HIS A 871 2.03 -10.06 -11.46
N GLY A 872 3.12 -9.65 -12.09
CA GLY A 872 3.91 -8.50 -11.64
C GLY A 872 3.09 -7.20 -11.63
N LEU A 873 2.26 -6.98 -12.66
CA LEU A 873 1.34 -5.84 -12.69
C LEU A 873 0.34 -5.90 -11.53
N SER A 874 -0.25 -7.07 -11.24
CA SER A 874 -1.20 -7.19 -10.13
C SER A 874 -0.58 -6.92 -8.75
N ILE A 875 0.67 -7.35 -8.51
CA ILE A 875 1.34 -7.15 -7.22
C ILE A 875 1.74 -5.69 -7.02
N THR A 876 2.28 -5.04 -8.05
CA THR A 876 2.65 -3.62 -7.98
C THR A 876 1.43 -2.71 -7.83
N ARG A 877 0.30 -3.06 -8.47
CA ARG A 877 -1.01 -2.42 -8.25
C ARG A 877 -1.48 -2.57 -6.81
N LEU A 878 -1.30 -3.75 -6.21
CA LEU A 878 -1.66 -3.98 -4.81
C LEU A 878 -0.81 -3.12 -3.87
N GLY A 879 0.50 -3.00 -4.12
CA GLY A 879 1.40 -2.11 -3.37
C GLY A 879 0.98 -0.63 -3.46
N ALA A 880 0.65 -0.16 -4.67
CA ALA A 880 0.18 1.20 -4.90
C ALA A 880 -1.18 1.45 -4.21
N GLY A 881 -2.09 0.48 -4.29
CA GLY A 881 -3.37 0.51 -3.59
C GLY A 881 -3.22 0.57 -2.07
N GLN A 882 -2.25 -0.16 -1.50
CA GLN A 882 -1.95 -0.09 -0.07
C GLN A 882 -1.46 1.31 0.36
N LEU A 883 -0.52 1.91 -0.39
CA LEU A 883 -0.07 3.29 -0.13
C LEU A 883 -1.23 4.27 -0.19
N ARG A 884 -2.07 4.18 -1.23
CA ARG A 884 -3.24 5.06 -1.39
C ARG A 884 -4.23 4.93 -0.24
N ARG A 885 -4.59 3.71 0.16
CA ARG A 885 -5.50 3.45 1.30
C ARG A 885 -4.98 4.09 2.58
N LEU A 886 -3.67 4.03 2.81
CA LEU A 886 -3.06 4.53 4.03
C LEU A 886 -2.75 6.03 4.02
N THR A 887 -2.87 6.73 2.89
CA THR A 887 -2.39 8.13 2.80
C THR A 887 -3.42 9.13 2.28
N ASN A 888 -4.44 8.67 1.55
CA ASN A 888 -5.44 9.55 0.96
C ASN A 888 -6.66 9.72 1.86
N SER A 889 -7.04 10.98 2.14
CA SER A 889 -8.18 11.35 2.97
C SER A 889 -9.53 11.24 2.24
N THR A 890 -9.58 11.12 0.91
CA THR A 890 -10.84 11.34 0.16
C THR A 890 -11.24 10.27 -0.85
N SER A 891 -10.41 9.26 -1.16
CA SER A 891 -10.84 8.18 -2.07
C SER A 891 -9.98 6.92 -2.03
N GLY A 892 -10.56 5.77 -1.65
CA GLY A 892 -10.06 4.50 -2.18
C GLY A 892 -10.05 3.24 -1.32
N SER A 893 -10.88 3.06 -0.28
CA SER A 893 -11.04 1.73 0.38
C SER A 893 -11.80 0.69 -0.45
N TYR A 894 -11.89 0.96 -1.76
CA TYR A 894 -12.90 0.46 -2.67
C TYR A 894 -12.73 -1.01 -3.04
N ASP A 895 -11.73 -1.74 -2.52
CA ASP A 895 -11.45 -3.11 -2.96
C ASP A 895 -11.65 -4.17 -1.88
N LEU A 896 -11.25 -3.92 -0.62
CA LEU A 896 -11.49 -4.91 0.46
C LEU A 896 -12.95 -4.89 0.91
N ILE A 897 -13.55 -3.71 1.10
CA ILE A 897 -14.98 -3.55 1.40
C ILE A 897 -15.84 -4.02 0.21
N LYS A 898 -15.35 -3.83 -1.03
CA LYS A 898 -16.01 -4.34 -2.24
C LYS A 898 -15.86 -5.86 -2.38
N ALA A 899 -14.73 -6.45 -2.00
CA ALA A 899 -14.54 -7.89 -1.95
C ALA A 899 -15.41 -8.54 -0.86
N LEU A 900 -15.47 -7.93 0.33
CA LEU A 900 -16.36 -8.33 1.44
C LEU A 900 -17.84 -8.23 1.07
N SER A 901 -18.24 -7.20 0.30
CA SER A 901 -19.62 -7.07 -0.19
C SER A 901 -19.92 -7.97 -1.39
N LYS A 902 -18.95 -8.18 -2.30
CA LYS A 902 -19.09 -9.11 -3.44
C LYS A 902 -19.08 -10.58 -3.04
N SER A 903 -18.37 -10.97 -1.99
CA SER A 903 -18.38 -12.35 -1.48
C SER A 903 -19.71 -12.72 -0.84
N GLY A 904 -20.56 -11.73 -0.54
CA GLY A 904 -21.82 -11.91 0.18
C GLY A 904 -21.64 -12.26 1.66
N ALA A 905 -20.40 -12.45 2.14
CA ALA A 905 -20.14 -12.97 3.48
C ALA A 905 -20.74 -12.09 4.59
N ALA A 906 -20.64 -10.76 4.48
CA ALA A 906 -21.24 -9.85 5.46
C ALA A 906 -22.78 -9.91 5.45
N ALA A 907 -23.40 -10.13 4.30
CA ALA A 907 -24.85 -10.29 4.18
C ALA A 907 -25.30 -11.67 4.68
N GLU A 908 -24.54 -12.74 4.43
CA GLU A 908 -24.81 -14.05 5.02
C GLU A 908 -24.71 -14.02 6.55
N VAL A 909 -23.69 -13.34 7.10
CA VAL A 909 -23.53 -13.14 8.55
C VAL A 909 -24.70 -12.40 9.16
N ARG A 910 -25.23 -11.37 8.48
CA ARG A 910 -26.39 -10.63 8.97
C ARG A 910 -27.69 -11.41 8.84
N LYS A 911 -27.90 -12.14 7.74
CA LYS A 911 -29.12 -12.95 7.51
C LYS A 911 -29.27 -14.12 8.48
N SER A 912 -28.18 -14.66 9.01
CA SER A 912 -28.25 -15.71 10.05
C SER A 912 -28.62 -15.17 11.44
N LEU A 913 -28.65 -13.85 11.64
CA LEU A 913 -29.01 -13.28 12.93
C LEU A 913 -30.51 -13.41 13.22
N PRO A 914 -30.90 -13.50 14.51
CA PRO A 914 -32.29 -13.29 14.91
C PRO A 914 -32.84 -11.98 14.34
N THR A 915 -34.13 -11.92 14.01
CA THR A 915 -34.74 -10.83 13.24
C THR A 915 -34.42 -9.42 13.75
N VAL A 916 -34.48 -9.21 15.07
CA VAL A 916 -34.13 -7.90 15.69
C VAL A 916 -32.65 -7.58 15.55
N ALA A 917 -31.79 -8.57 15.76
CA ALA A 917 -30.35 -8.45 15.60
C ALA A 917 -29.94 -8.17 14.15
N HIS A 918 -30.57 -8.86 13.20
CA HIS A 918 -30.42 -8.62 11.77
C HIS A 918 -30.80 -7.19 11.42
N ALA A 919 -31.96 -6.70 11.89
CA ALA A 919 -32.40 -5.33 11.65
C ALA A 919 -31.46 -4.27 12.24
N ARG A 920 -30.97 -4.45 13.47
CA ARG A 920 -29.97 -3.56 14.09
C ARG A 920 -28.71 -3.48 13.23
N ALA A 921 -28.18 -4.62 12.81
CA ALA A 921 -26.96 -4.70 12.00
C ALA A 921 -27.16 -4.09 10.60
N LEU A 922 -28.31 -4.34 9.97
CA LEU A 922 -28.64 -3.88 8.63
C LEU A 922 -28.93 -2.38 8.58
N PHE A 923 -29.75 -1.87 9.51
CA PHE A 923 -30.14 -0.46 9.58
C PHE A 923 -29.15 0.41 10.35
N LYS A 924 -28.17 -0.18 11.04
CA LYS A 924 -27.23 0.51 11.94
C LYS A 924 -27.96 1.30 13.03
N ASP A 925 -29.00 0.70 13.60
CA ASP A 925 -29.85 1.33 14.61
C ASP A 925 -30.05 0.39 15.79
N ASP A 926 -29.26 0.60 16.85
CA ASP A 926 -29.32 -0.21 18.08
C ASP A 926 -30.61 0.02 18.88
N THR A 927 -31.40 1.06 18.58
CA THR A 927 -32.66 1.36 19.28
C THR A 927 -33.80 0.42 18.90
N LEU A 928 -33.65 -0.39 17.86
CA LEU A 928 -34.61 -1.41 17.45
C LEU A 928 -34.64 -2.55 18.46
N GLU A 929 -35.64 -2.62 19.33
CA GLU A 929 -35.78 -3.61 20.39
C GLU A 929 -36.83 -4.70 20.07
N THR A 930 -37.80 -4.40 19.21
CA THR A 930 -38.92 -5.32 18.94
C THR A 930 -39.20 -5.51 17.46
N VAL A 931 -39.86 -6.62 17.12
CA VAL A 931 -40.23 -6.94 15.72
C VAL A 931 -41.25 -5.95 15.17
N GLU A 932 -42.12 -5.40 16.02
CA GLU A 932 -43.13 -4.40 15.64
C GLU A 932 -42.49 -3.09 15.17
N GLN A 933 -41.37 -2.68 15.79
CA GLN A 933 -40.61 -1.50 15.35
C GLN A 933 -40.00 -1.71 13.96
N ILE A 934 -39.55 -2.93 13.67
CA ILE A 934 -38.99 -3.32 12.37
C ILE A 934 -40.09 -3.34 11.31
N VAL A 935 -41.24 -3.95 11.61
CA VAL A 935 -42.42 -3.96 10.72
C VAL A 935 -42.90 -2.53 10.45
N ALA A 936 -42.91 -1.65 11.46
CA ALA A 936 -43.27 -0.24 11.26
C ALA A 936 -42.31 0.45 10.28
N ARG A 937 -41.00 0.26 10.45
CA ARG A 937 -39.97 0.84 9.57
C ARG A 937 -40.04 0.29 8.15
N LEU A 938 -40.27 -1.01 7.99
CA LEU A 938 -40.44 -1.65 6.68
C LEU A 938 -41.78 -1.33 6.00
N SER A 939 -42.72 -0.70 6.72
CA SER A 939 -44.00 -0.23 6.17
C SER A 939 -43.96 1.25 5.73
N GLU A 940 -42.82 1.93 5.86
CA GLU A 940 -42.68 3.32 5.43
C GLU A 940 -42.73 3.44 3.90
N LYS A 941 -43.26 4.57 3.39
CA LYS A 941 -43.40 4.80 1.94
C LYS A 941 -42.07 4.89 1.19
N ASN A 942 -40.98 5.17 1.90
CA ASN A 942 -39.64 5.29 1.36
C ASN A 942 -38.68 4.54 2.28
N VAL A 943 -38.52 3.23 2.05
CA VAL A 943 -37.52 2.44 2.77
C VAL A 943 -36.19 2.60 2.04
N LEU A 944 -35.25 3.28 2.66
CA LEU A 944 -33.91 3.42 2.10
C LEU A 944 -33.18 2.08 2.17
N LEU A 945 -32.75 1.55 1.02
CA LEU A 945 -31.86 0.39 0.98
C LEU A 945 -30.53 0.77 1.65
N PRO A 946 -30.14 0.13 2.76
CA PRO A 946 -28.90 0.47 3.45
C PRO A 946 -27.68 0.27 2.54
N LYS A 947 -26.73 1.20 2.59
CA LYS A 947 -25.53 1.16 1.74
C LYS A 947 -24.74 -0.12 2.01
N GLY A 948 -24.61 -0.98 0.98
CA GLY A 948 -23.92 -2.27 1.07
C GLY A 948 -24.84 -3.49 1.32
N ALA A 949 -26.15 -3.30 1.39
CA ALA A 949 -27.15 -4.37 1.44
C ALA A 949 -27.75 -4.66 0.06
N SER A 950 -28.18 -5.90 -0.16
CA SER A 950 -28.94 -6.28 -1.36
C SER A 950 -30.44 -6.22 -1.12
N SER A 951 -31.24 -6.09 -2.18
CA SER A 951 -32.70 -6.23 -2.08
C SER A 951 -33.11 -7.56 -1.45
N ALA A 952 -32.41 -8.65 -1.79
CA ALA A 952 -32.64 -9.97 -1.25
C ALA A 952 -32.40 -10.06 0.27
N GLU A 953 -31.40 -9.35 0.80
CA GLU A 953 -31.15 -9.27 2.25
C GLU A 953 -32.28 -8.51 2.97
N LEU A 954 -32.73 -7.39 2.39
CA LEU A 954 -33.84 -6.61 2.93
C LEU A 954 -35.17 -7.37 2.86
N GLU A 955 -35.42 -8.12 1.79
CA GLU A 955 -36.58 -9.02 1.62
C GLU A 955 -36.54 -10.18 2.62
N HIS A 956 -35.35 -10.73 2.91
CA HIS A 956 -35.18 -11.75 3.94
C HIS A 956 -35.56 -11.22 5.33
N LEU A 957 -35.07 -10.02 5.69
CA LEU A 957 -35.45 -9.37 6.95
C LEU A 957 -36.97 -9.12 7.01
N PHE A 958 -37.55 -8.65 5.91
CA PHE A 958 -38.99 -8.40 5.80
C PHE A 958 -39.81 -9.66 6.06
N ASN A 959 -39.49 -10.77 5.39
CA ASN A 959 -40.24 -12.01 5.52
C ASN A 959 -40.20 -12.57 6.96
N ASN A 960 -39.03 -12.51 7.63
CA ASN A 960 -38.92 -12.95 9.01
C ASN A 960 -39.67 -12.02 9.99
N ALA A 961 -39.54 -10.70 9.82
CA ALA A 961 -40.20 -9.72 10.68
C ALA A 961 -41.72 -9.79 10.60
N VAL A 962 -42.28 -9.89 9.39
CA VAL A 962 -43.73 -9.99 9.18
C VAL A 962 -44.28 -11.29 9.78
N ARG A 963 -43.58 -12.41 9.60
CA ARG A 963 -43.94 -13.71 10.18
C ARG A 963 -43.95 -13.66 11.70
N GLU A 964 -42.86 -13.21 12.30
CA GLU A 964 -42.73 -13.14 13.77
C GLU A 964 -43.74 -12.19 14.40
N ALA A 965 -44.00 -11.03 13.77
CA ALA A 965 -45.03 -10.10 14.23
C ALA A 965 -46.46 -10.65 14.11
N ALA A 966 -46.70 -11.61 13.21
CA ALA A 966 -48.02 -12.22 13.04
C ALA A 966 -48.33 -13.28 14.10
N LEU A 967 -47.33 -14.02 14.59
CA LEU A 967 -47.52 -15.15 15.51
C LEU A 967 -48.36 -14.85 16.78
N PRO A 968 -48.26 -13.66 17.41
CA PRO A 968 -49.10 -13.31 18.56
C PRO A 968 -50.60 -13.12 18.23
N ALA A 969 -50.97 -13.00 16.95
CA ALA A 969 -52.36 -12.77 16.55
C ALA A 969 -53.26 -13.93 17.00
N ARG A 970 -54.43 -13.60 17.58
CA ARG A 970 -55.36 -14.59 18.13
C ARG A 970 -55.70 -15.75 17.17
N PRO A 971 -56.01 -15.51 15.87
CA PRO A 971 -56.29 -16.59 14.95
C PRO A 971 -55.13 -17.57 14.73
N LEU A 972 -53.88 -17.09 14.81
CA LEU A 972 -52.69 -17.93 14.69
C LEU A 972 -52.38 -18.69 15.98
N GLN A 973 -52.68 -18.10 17.16
CA GLN A 973 -52.65 -18.84 18.43
C GLN A 973 -53.69 -19.97 18.47
N ASP A 974 -54.90 -19.69 17.97
CA ASP A 974 -55.97 -20.70 17.88
C ASP A 974 -55.55 -21.82 16.89
N LEU A 975 -54.95 -21.48 15.73
CA LEU A 975 -54.36 -22.45 14.80
C LEU A 975 -53.26 -23.28 15.46
N GLN A 976 -52.33 -22.63 16.15
CA GLN A 976 -51.22 -23.27 16.86
C GLN A 976 -51.71 -24.26 17.93
N SER A 977 -52.82 -23.96 18.61
CA SER A 977 -53.43 -24.91 19.55
C SER A 977 -53.94 -26.19 18.88
N LEU A 978 -54.26 -26.13 17.58
CA LEU A 978 -54.78 -27.24 16.80
C LEU A 978 -53.68 -28.04 16.10
N ILE A 979 -52.64 -27.40 15.55
CA ILE A 979 -51.61 -28.10 14.75
C ILE A 979 -50.20 -28.05 15.34
N GLY A 980 -49.99 -27.29 16.42
CA GLY A 980 -48.68 -27.10 17.06
C GLY A 980 -47.88 -25.92 16.48
N HIS A 981 -46.91 -25.44 17.26
CA HIS A 981 -46.10 -24.26 16.93
C HIS A 981 -45.28 -24.46 15.64
N GLN A 982 -44.59 -25.60 15.53
CA GLN A 982 -43.73 -25.89 14.38
C GLN A 982 -44.54 -25.94 13.08
N ALA A 983 -45.64 -26.70 13.04
CA ALA A 983 -46.49 -26.78 11.85
C ALA A 983 -47.13 -25.43 11.48
N THR A 984 -47.45 -24.59 12.46
CA THR A 984 -47.95 -23.22 12.22
C THR A 984 -46.87 -22.36 11.57
N ASN A 985 -45.63 -22.43 12.08
CA ASN A 985 -44.51 -21.70 11.50
C ASN A 985 -44.16 -22.18 10.08
N ASP A 986 -44.12 -23.49 9.85
CA ASP A 986 -43.86 -24.08 8.53
C ASP A 986 -44.94 -23.69 7.50
N LEU A 987 -46.20 -23.60 7.94
CA LEU A 987 -47.32 -23.12 7.13
C LEU A 987 -47.13 -21.67 6.69
N LEU A 988 -46.72 -20.80 7.62
CA LEU A 988 -46.46 -19.38 7.32
C LEU A 988 -45.26 -19.23 6.37
N ILE A 989 -44.19 -20.00 6.58
CA ILE A 989 -43.03 -20.01 5.67
C ILE A 989 -43.45 -20.41 4.26
N ALA A 990 -44.14 -21.54 4.10
CA ALA A 990 -44.59 -22.01 2.79
C ALA A 990 -45.54 -21.01 2.10
N TYR A 991 -46.40 -20.33 2.88
CA TYR A 991 -47.27 -19.29 2.33
C TYR A 991 -46.49 -18.07 1.84
N ILE A 992 -45.50 -17.61 2.62
CA ILE A 992 -44.63 -16.47 2.26
C ILE A 992 -43.78 -16.80 1.03
N GLU A 993 -43.20 -18.00 0.94
CA GLU A 993 -42.42 -18.45 -0.22
C GLU A 993 -43.24 -18.46 -1.51
N HIS A 994 -44.54 -18.77 -1.42
CA HIS A 994 -45.43 -18.72 -2.57
C HIS A 994 -45.91 -17.32 -2.93
N ARG A 995 -45.83 -16.36 -1.99
CA ARG A 995 -46.23 -14.96 -2.17
C ARG A 995 -45.17 -13.99 -1.62
N PRO A 996 -43.93 -13.99 -2.15
CA PRO A 996 -42.88 -13.18 -1.56
C PRO A 996 -43.16 -11.69 -1.79
N ALA A 997 -42.88 -10.86 -0.79
CA ALA A 997 -42.85 -9.42 -0.98
C ALA A 997 -41.55 -9.03 -1.70
N HIS A 998 -41.65 -8.15 -2.69
CA HIS A 998 -40.49 -7.72 -3.49
C HIS A 998 -40.19 -6.25 -3.22
N PHE A 999 -38.91 -5.92 -3.16
CA PHE A 999 -38.45 -4.53 -3.00
C PHE A 999 -38.14 -3.92 -4.37
N ASN A 1000 -38.82 -2.82 -4.72
CA ASN A 1000 -38.71 -2.21 -6.05
C ASN A 1000 -37.68 -1.06 -6.15
N GLY A 1001 -36.87 -0.86 -5.10
CA GLY A 1001 -35.90 0.23 -5.00
C GLY A 1001 -36.33 1.41 -4.12
N ALA A 1002 -37.62 1.54 -3.83
CA ALA A 1002 -38.15 2.59 -2.93
C ALA A 1002 -39.08 2.04 -1.84
N GLN A 1003 -39.87 1.00 -2.15
CA GLN A 1003 -40.83 0.40 -1.23
C GLN A 1003 -41.06 -1.09 -1.55
N PHE A 1004 -41.71 -1.79 -0.62
CA PHE A 1004 -42.18 -3.16 -0.85
C PHE A 1004 -43.49 -3.19 -1.64
N THR A 1005 -43.71 -4.25 -2.42
CA THR A 1005 -44.96 -4.49 -3.15
C THR A 1005 -46.18 -4.62 -2.24
N THR A 1006 -45.96 -5.05 -0.99
CA THR A 1006 -46.97 -5.15 0.06
C THR A 1006 -46.37 -4.56 1.34
N GLY A 1007 -47.10 -3.70 2.04
CA GLY A 1007 -46.63 -3.14 3.32
C GLY A 1007 -46.44 -4.24 4.36
N ALA A 1008 -45.39 -4.14 5.19
CA ALA A 1008 -45.07 -5.17 6.19
C ALA A 1008 -46.22 -5.37 7.20
N ARG A 1009 -46.87 -4.28 7.63
CA ARG A 1009 -48.05 -4.34 8.50
C ARG A 1009 -49.22 -5.07 7.83
N ASP A 1010 -49.60 -4.65 6.62
CA ASP A 1010 -50.70 -5.26 5.86
C ASP A 1010 -50.46 -6.75 5.60
N TYR A 1011 -49.19 -7.12 5.37
CA TYR A 1011 -48.84 -8.50 5.14
C TYR A 1011 -48.90 -9.33 6.42
N SER A 1012 -48.51 -8.76 7.57
CA SER A 1012 -48.64 -9.40 8.88
C SER A 1012 -50.12 -9.67 9.22
N GLU A 1013 -50.99 -8.69 8.94
CA GLU A 1013 -52.45 -8.85 9.07
C GLU A 1013 -52.99 -9.94 8.12
N THR A 1014 -52.48 -10.01 6.89
CA THR A 1014 -52.84 -11.06 5.92
C THR A 1014 -52.51 -12.46 6.45
N LEU A 1015 -51.37 -12.63 7.14
CA LEU A 1015 -51.02 -13.90 7.79
C LEU A 1015 -51.96 -14.23 8.96
N GLY A 1016 -52.44 -13.22 9.68
CA GLY A 1016 -53.50 -13.39 10.68
C GLY A 1016 -54.81 -13.89 10.07
N VAL A 1017 -55.25 -13.30 8.96
CA VAL A 1017 -56.45 -13.75 8.21
C VAL A 1017 -56.28 -15.18 7.67
N LEU A 1018 -55.08 -15.52 7.18
CA LEU A 1018 -54.75 -16.88 6.78
C LEU A 1018 -54.94 -17.86 7.94
N GLY A 1019 -54.46 -17.51 9.13
CA GLY A 1019 -54.67 -18.27 10.36
C GLY A 1019 -56.14 -18.51 10.67
N GLU A 1020 -57.00 -17.50 10.51
CA GLU A 1020 -58.44 -17.63 10.70
C GLU A 1020 -59.09 -18.58 9.69
N ILE A 1021 -58.75 -18.43 8.40
CA ILE A 1021 -59.26 -19.28 7.31
C ILE A 1021 -58.85 -20.74 7.54
N GLU A 1022 -57.57 -20.98 7.82
CA GLU A 1022 -57.07 -22.33 8.06
C GLU A 1022 -57.69 -22.93 9.33
N THR A 1023 -57.80 -22.18 10.43
CA THR A 1023 -58.47 -22.63 11.66
C THR A 1023 -59.89 -23.12 11.39
N LYS A 1024 -60.68 -22.39 10.60
CA LYS A 1024 -62.05 -22.80 10.23
C LYS A 1024 -62.05 -24.11 9.43
N LYS A 1025 -61.20 -24.23 8.42
CA LYS A 1025 -61.09 -25.43 7.58
C LYS A 1025 -60.66 -26.64 8.37
N ILE A 1026 -59.59 -26.52 9.16
CA ILE A 1026 -59.07 -27.65 9.92
C ILE A 1026 -60.03 -28.08 11.03
N SER A 1027 -60.77 -27.14 11.64
CA SER A 1027 -61.83 -27.46 12.61
C SER A 1027 -62.96 -28.24 11.95
N TYR A 1028 -63.37 -27.84 10.74
CA TYR A 1028 -64.35 -28.58 9.94
C TYR A 1028 -63.88 -30.02 9.65
N LEU A 1029 -62.66 -30.19 9.13
CA LEU A 1029 -62.10 -31.51 8.82
C LEU A 1029 -61.99 -32.38 10.07
N LYS A 1030 -61.49 -31.83 11.17
CA LYS A 1030 -61.40 -32.51 12.47
C LYS A 1030 -62.75 -33.00 12.94
N ASN A 1031 -63.77 -32.14 12.90
CA ASN A 1031 -65.13 -32.49 13.34
C ASN A 1031 -65.75 -33.57 12.46
N HIS A 1032 -65.56 -33.49 11.13
CA HIS A 1032 -66.05 -34.51 10.21
C HIS A 1032 -65.42 -35.88 10.52
N GLN A 1033 -64.09 -35.95 10.62
CA GLN A 1033 -63.37 -37.20 10.88
C GLN A 1033 -63.69 -37.77 12.27
N GLN A 1034 -63.89 -36.92 13.29
CA GLN A 1034 -64.40 -37.35 14.59
C GLN A 1034 -65.85 -37.88 14.52
N SER A 1035 -66.66 -37.41 13.58
CA SER A 1035 -68.01 -37.95 13.36
C SER A 1035 -67.97 -39.33 12.73
N VAL A 1036 -67.03 -39.59 11.81
CA VAL A 1036 -66.84 -40.91 11.17
C VAL A 1036 -66.57 -41.98 12.21
N LEU A 1037 -65.75 -41.68 13.23
CA LEU A 1037 -65.48 -42.61 14.35
C LEU A 1037 -66.74 -43.00 15.16
N LYS A 1038 -67.82 -42.25 15.06
CA LYS A 1038 -69.09 -42.50 15.79
C LYS A 1038 -70.14 -43.20 14.92
N GLN A 1039 -69.86 -43.39 13.64
CA GLN A 1039 -70.80 -44.00 12.69
C GLN A 1039 -70.66 -45.52 12.67
N ASP A 1040 -71.77 -46.21 12.45
CA ASP A 1040 -71.78 -47.65 12.23
C ASP A 1040 -71.35 -47.95 10.77
N LEU A 1041 -70.06 -48.18 10.58
CA LEU A 1041 -69.47 -48.42 9.26
C LEU A 1041 -69.79 -49.82 8.68
N GLY A 1042 -70.56 -50.63 9.41
CA GLY A 1042 -71.09 -51.94 9.00
C GLY A 1042 -72.45 -51.87 8.31
N LYS A 1043 -73.06 -50.68 8.19
CA LYS A 1043 -74.35 -50.47 7.51
C LYS A 1043 -74.21 -49.67 6.22
N ALA A 1044 -75.23 -49.76 5.35
CA ALA A 1044 -75.31 -48.93 4.15
C ALA A 1044 -75.33 -47.42 4.51
N PRO A 1045 -74.66 -46.55 3.74
CA PRO A 1045 -73.92 -46.87 2.51
C PRO A 1045 -72.52 -47.45 2.75
N TYR A 1046 -71.96 -47.39 3.97
CA TYR A 1046 -70.56 -47.74 4.25
C TYR A 1046 -70.18 -49.21 4.04
N ALA A 1047 -71.16 -50.10 4.10
CA ALA A 1047 -70.99 -51.54 3.87
C ALA A 1047 -71.09 -51.95 2.38
N ASP A 1048 -71.38 -51.02 1.48
CA ASP A 1048 -71.51 -51.34 0.05
C ASP A 1048 -70.17 -51.84 -0.52
N VAL A 1049 -70.23 -52.88 -1.34
CA VAL A 1049 -69.06 -53.53 -1.95
C VAL A 1049 -69.09 -53.33 -3.45
N MET A 1050 -67.95 -52.99 -4.05
CA MET A 1050 -67.83 -52.83 -5.50
C MET A 1050 -67.86 -54.20 -6.20
N PRO A 1051 -68.65 -54.39 -7.27
CA PRO A 1051 -68.65 -55.65 -8.03
C PRO A 1051 -67.26 -56.00 -8.58
N GLU A 1052 -66.85 -57.26 -8.49
CA GLU A 1052 -65.51 -57.73 -8.90
C GLU A 1052 -65.17 -57.36 -10.36
N SER A 1053 -66.13 -57.50 -11.27
CA SER A 1053 -65.98 -57.15 -12.69
C SER A 1053 -65.75 -55.65 -12.94
N ALA A 1054 -66.06 -54.77 -11.98
CA ALA A 1054 -65.92 -53.33 -12.12
C ALA A 1054 -64.48 -52.82 -11.93
N PHE A 1055 -63.63 -53.56 -11.20
CA PHE A 1055 -62.24 -53.17 -10.92
C PHE A 1055 -61.20 -54.26 -11.25
N ASN A 1056 -61.60 -55.53 -11.39
CA ASN A 1056 -60.71 -56.66 -11.66
C ASN A 1056 -61.05 -57.34 -13.01
N PRO A 1057 -60.91 -56.64 -14.16
CA PRO A 1057 -61.23 -57.21 -15.48
C PRO A 1057 -60.25 -58.33 -15.90
N GLN A 1058 -59.08 -58.42 -15.27
CA GLN A 1058 -58.07 -59.44 -15.55
C GLN A 1058 -58.26 -60.74 -14.75
N GLY A 1059 -59.24 -60.78 -13.84
CA GLY A 1059 -59.60 -62.01 -13.11
C GLY A 1059 -58.58 -62.46 -12.05
N PHE A 1060 -57.87 -61.52 -11.42
CA PHE A 1060 -56.93 -61.84 -10.35
C PHE A 1060 -57.62 -62.48 -9.15
N THR A 1061 -57.01 -63.54 -8.59
CA THR A 1061 -57.49 -64.21 -7.38
C THR A 1061 -56.66 -63.86 -6.13
N ASP A 1062 -55.40 -63.44 -6.31
CA ASP A 1062 -54.54 -62.95 -5.24
C ASP A 1062 -55.07 -61.62 -4.67
N ASN A 1063 -55.26 -61.55 -3.34
CA ASN A 1063 -55.83 -60.38 -2.68
C ASN A 1063 -54.98 -59.11 -2.91
N ALA A 1064 -53.65 -59.22 -2.98
CA ALA A 1064 -52.79 -58.05 -3.22
C ALA A 1064 -52.92 -57.54 -4.66
N GLN A 1065 -53.01 -58.43 -5.66
CA GLN A 1065 -53.30 -58.05 -7.04
C GLN A 1065 -54.70 -57.47 -7.22
N ARG A 1066 -55.72 -58.04 -6.55
CA ARG A 1066 -57.09 -57.49 -6.52
C ARG A 1066 -57.09 -56.07 -5.95
N ALA A 1067 -56.37 -55.85 -4.85
CA ALA A 1067 -56.21 -54.53 -4.23
C ALA A 1067 -55.51 -53.52 -5.14
N GLY A 1068 -54.42 -53.94 -5.80
CA GLY A 1068 -53.73 -53.12 -6.79
C GLY A 1068 -54.64 -52.72 -7.97
N ALA A 1069 -55.43 -53.66 -8.49
CA ALA A 1069 -56.39 -53.39 -9.58
C ALA A 1069 -57.48 -52.40 -9.14
N TRP A 1070 -57.98 -52.50 -7.91
CA TRP A 1070 -58.92 -51.53 -7.33
C TRP A 1070 -58.31 -50.13 -7.20
N MET A 1071 -57.08 -50.03 -6.72
CA MET A 1071 -56.36 -48.75 -6.63
C MET A 1071 -56.17 -48.08 -7.99
N LEU A 1072 -55.79 -48.86 -9.01
CA LEU A 1072 -55.65 -48.38 -10.38
C LEU A 1072 -56.98 -47.88 -10.95
N LYS A 1073 -58.08 -48.58 -10.68
CA LYS A 1073 -59.41 -48.15 -11.10
C LYS A 1073 -59.81 -46.82 -10.47
N GLY A 1074 -59.38 -46.56 -9.23
CA GLY A 1074 -59.64 -45.33 -8.49
C GLY A 1074 -58.75 -44.15 -8.84
N SER A 1075 -57.68 -44.33 -9.64
CA SER A 1075 -56.69 -43.28 -9.94
C SER A 1075 -56.54 -43.05 -11.45
N THR A 1076 -56.80 -41.84 -11.90
CA THR A 1076 -56.67 -41.44 -13.32
C THR A 1076 -55.32 -40.81 -13.67
N SER A 1077 -54.35 -40.80 -12.75
CA SER A 1077 -53.06 -40.13 -12.96
C SER A 1077 -52.09 -41.02 -13.76
N ASP A 1078 -51.30 -40.39 -14.64
CA ASP A 1078 -50.24 -41.04 -15.40
C ASP A 1078 -49.14 -41.60 -14.48
N GLY A 1079 -48.45 -42.68 -14.90
CA GLY A 1079 -47.35 -43.30 -14.13
C GLY A 1079 -47.76 -44.39 -13.12
N ASN A 1080 -49.00 -44.84 -13.18
CA ASN A 1080 -49.53 -45.93 -12.35
C ASN A 1080 -49.04 -47.32 -12.82
N ASP A 1081 -48.13 -47.94 -12.06
CA ASP A 1081 -47.66 -49.31 -12.32
C ASP A 1081 -48.26 -50.32 -11.32
N LEU A 1082 -49.01 -51.30 -11.83
CA LEU A 1082 -49.61 -52.36 -11.01
C LEU A 1082 -48.54 -53.11 -10.22
N GLY A 1083 -47.39 -53.39 -10.85
CA GLY A 1083 -46.29 -54.14 -10.24
C GLY A 1083 -45.75 -53.46 -8.98
N ASN A 1084 -45.41 -52.18 -9.10
CA ASN A 1084 -44.91 -51.35 -8.00
C ASN A 1084 -45.94 -51.21 -6.87
N ILE A 1085 -47.22 -50.96 -7.21
CA ILE A 1085 -48.29 -50.87 -6.21
C ILE A 1085 -48.39 -52.20 -5.44
N VAL A 1086 -48.48 -53.33 -6.13
CA VAL A 1086 -48.59 -54.65 -5.51
C VAL A 1086 -47.36 -54.98 -4.67
N ALA A 1087 -46.16 -54.61 -5.10
CA ALA A 1087 -44.93 -54.80 -4.35
C ALA A 1087 -44.97 -54.03 -3.01
N ILE A 1088 -45.35 -52.76 -3.03
CA ILE A 1088 -45.51 -51.94 -1.82
C ILE A 1088 -46.59 -52.52 -0.91
N LEU A 1089 -47.76 -52.90 -1.46
CA LEU A 1089 -48.84 -53.52 -0.68
C LEU A 1089 -48.37 -54.78 0.04
N ARG A 1090 -47.65 -55.68 -0.65
CA ARG A 1090 -47.12 -56.92 -0.07
C ARG A 1090 -46.07 -56.65 1.01
N GLU A 1091 -45.18 -55.71 0.78
CA GLU A 1091 -44.13 -55.35 1.74
C GLU A 1091 -44.72 -54.84 3.06
N TYR A 1092 -45.64 -53.87 3.00
CA TYR A 1092 -46.24 -53.30 4.22
C TYR A 1092 -47.32 -54.19 4.84
N ALA A 1093 -47.91 -55.13 4.07
CA ALA A 1093 -48.74 -56.18 4.63
C ALA A 1093 -47.90 -57.22 5.39
N GLY A 1094 -46.71 -57.54 4.88
CA GLY A 1094 -45.79 -58.51 5.50
C GLY A 1094 -44.93 -57.94 6.64
N ASN A 1095 -44.78 -56.61 6.74
CA ASN A 1095 -44.03 -55.97 7.82
C ASN A 1095 -44.92 -55.60 9.03
N LYS A 1096 -44.28 -55.36 10.19
CA LYS A 1096 -44.96 -55.00 11.44
C LYS A 1096 -45.04 -53.48 11.69
N LYS A 1097 -44.80 -52.62 10.68
CA LYS A 1097 -44.85 -51.16 10.86
C LYS A 1097 -46.28 -50.72 11.18
N SER A 1098 -46.44 -49.75 12.09
CA SER A 1098 -47.77 -49.24 12.45
C SER A 1098 -48.36 -48.41 11.30
N LEU A 1099 -49.60 -48.71 10.89
CA LEU A 1099 -50.30 -47.89 9.89
C LEU A 1099 -50.94 -46.63 10.49
N ALA A 1100 -50.94 -46.49 11.82
CA ALA A 1100 -51.32 -45.26 12.51
C ALA A 1100 -50.12 -44.31 12.75
N ASP A 1101 -48.92 -44.68 12.29
CA ASP A 1101 -47.75 -43.81 12.36
C ASP A 1101 -47.66 -42.94 11.08
N SER A 1102 -47.73 -41.63 11.26
CA SER A 1102 -47.69 -40.67 10.15
C SER A 1102 -46.39 -40.71 9.36
N ALA A 1103 -45.26 -41.10 9.98
CA ALA A 1103 -43.98 -41.28 9.30
C ALA A 1103 -44.03 -42.49 8.34
N VAL A 1104 -44.68 -43.57 8.76
CA VAL A 1104 -44.88 -44.77 7.91
C VAL A 1104 -45.81 -44.44 6.74
N ILE A 1105 -46.88 -43.68 6.97
CA ILE A 1105 -47.79 -43.23 5.90
C ILE A 1105 -47.05 -42.33 4.91
N LYS A 1106 -46.19 -41.42 5.38
CA LYS A 1106 -45.35 -40.57 4.52
C LYS A 1106 -44.37 -41.41 3.70
N GLU A 1107 -43.72 -42.41 4.29
CA GLU A 1107 -42.85 -43.36 3.58
C GLU A 1107 -43.59 -44.11 2.47
N ILE A 1108 -44.82 -44.58 2.75
CA ILE A 1108 -45.70 -45.22 1.76
C ILE A 1108 -46.08 -44.23 0.65
N HIS A 1109 -46.42 -42.99 1.01
CA HIS A 1109 -46.76 -41.93 0.07
C HIS A 1109 -45.60 -41.63 -0.90
N ASP A 1110 -44.41 -41.35 -0.37
CA ASP A 1110 -43.22 -41.00 -1.15
C ASP A 1110 -42.83 -42.14 -2.12
N ARG A 1111 -43.10 -43.40 -1.77
CA ARG A 1111 -42.83 -44.56 -2.64
C ARG A 1111 -43.90 -44.82 -3.70
N LEU A 1112 -45.15 -44.44 -3.42
CA LEU A 1112 -46.27 -44.59 -4.36
C LEU A 1112 -46.32 -43.47 -5.41
N VAL A 1113 -45.85 -42.28 -5.05
CA VAL A 1113 -45.82 -41.07 -5.91
C VAL A 1113 -44.50 -40.30 -5.72
N PRO A 1114 -43.36 -40.88 -6.11
CA PRO A 1114 -42.04 -40.29 -5.85
C PRO A 1114 -41.82 -38.92 -6.49
N HIS A 1115 -42.49 -38.63 -7.62
CA HIS A 1115 -42.42 -37.34 -8.30
C HIS A 1115 -43.15 -36.21 -7.54
N LEU A 1116 -43.97 -36.54 -6.55
CA LEU A 1116 -44.73 -35.58 -5.72
C LEU A 1116 -44.22 -35.53 -4.27
N ALA A 1117 -43.16 -36.28 -3.95
CA ALA A 1117 -42.57 -36.30 -2.62
C ALA A 1117 -42.12 -34.89 -2.22
N GLY A 1118 -42.60 -34.41 -1.06
CA GLY A 1118 -42.32 -33.05 -0.57
C GLY A 1118 -43.15 -31.93 -1.19
N SER A 1119 -44.11 -32.23 -2.09
CA SER A 1119 -45.02 -31.22 -2.62
C SER A 1119 -45.90 -30.60 -1.52
N VAL A 1120 -46.02 -29.26 -1.54
CA VAL A 1120 -46.85 -28.51 -0.59
C VAL A 1120 -48.06 -27.94 -1.29
N ARG A 1121 -49.26 -28.25 -0.77
CA ARG A 1121 -50.48 -27.55 -1.16
C ARG A 1121 -50.64 -26.33 -0.27
N ASN A 1122 -50.56 -25.15 -0.89
CA ASN A 1122 -50.61 -23.88 -0.19
C ASN A 1122 -51.92 -23.66 0.56
N ALA A 1123 -51.81 -22.95 1.69
CA ALA A 1123 -52.92 -22.54 2.52
C ALA A 1123 -53.71 -21.36 1.91
N GLY A 1124 -54.95 -21.17 2.35
CA GLY A 1124 -55.75 -19.99 1.97
C GLY A 1124 -56.51 -20.08 0.64
N ALA A 1125 -56.43 -21.20 -0.09
CA ALA A 1125 -57.32 -21.45 -1.24
C ALA A 1125 -58.80 -21.46 -0.82
N PRO A 1126 -59.76 -21.07 -1.70
CA PRO A 1126 -61.19 -21.04 -1.39
C PRO A 1126 -61.81 -22.46 -1.43
N THR A 1127 -61.24 -23.39 -0.67
CA THR A 1127 -61.62 -24.79 -0.58
C THR A 1127 -62.03 -25.14 0.85
N LYS A 1128 -62.82 -26.20 1.04
CA LYS A 1128 -63.07 -26.73 2.40
C LYS A 1128 -61.84 -27.39 3.03
N TYR A 1129 -60.84 -27.76 2.22
CA TYR A 1129 -59.58 -28.34 2.67
C TYR A 1129 -58.55 -27.27 3.08
N GLY A 1130 -57.81 -27.56 4.15
CA GLY A 1130 -56.63 -26.79 4.56
C GLY A 1130 -55.43 -27.01 3.63
N GLY A 1131 -54.35 -26.27 3.88
CA GLY A 1131 -53.04 -26.56 3.29
C GLY A 1131 -52.54 -27.96 3.67
N SER A 1132 -51.58 -28.50 2.91
CA SER A 1132 -51.06 -29.85 3.20
C SER A 1132 -50.34 -29.91 4.55
N ILE A 1133 -49.65 -28.85 4.97
CA ILE A 1133 -48.95 -28.77 6.26
C ILE A 1133 -49.96 -28.84 7.43
N SER A 1134 -51.03 -28.05 7.36
CA SER A 1134 -52.08 -28.03 8.39
C SER A 1134 -52.87 -29.35 8.40
N GLY A 1135 -53.14 -29.91 7.22
CA GLY A 1135 -53.76 -31.23 7.04
C GLY A 1135 -52.91 -32.36 7.62
N PHE A 1136 -51.59 -32.38 7.36
CA PHE A 1136 -50.68 -33.42 7.84
C PHE A 1136 -50.56 -33.40 9.36
N ALA A 1137 -50.42 -32.21 9.95
CA ALA A 1137 -50.35 -32.06 11.40
C ALA A 1137 -51.63 -32.54 12.09
N LEU A 1138 -52.81 -32.23 11.53
CA LEU A 1138 -54.08 -32.78 12.04
C LEU A 1138 -54.19 -34.29 11.85
N MET A 1139 -53.77 -34.80 10.69
CA MET A 1139 -53.76 -36.24 10.43
C MET A 1139 -52.90 -36.96 11.46
N ASP A 1140 -51.67 -36.48 11.72
CA ASP A 1140 -50.77 -37.03 12.73
C ASP A 1140 -51.40 -37.07 14.12
N GLN A 1141 -52.10 -36.01 14.53
CA GLN A 1141 -52.82 -35.99 15.80
C GLN A 1141 -54.01 -36.96 15.81
N HIS A 1142 -54.78 -37.02 14.73
CA HIS A 1142 -55.96 -37.87 14.65
C HIS A 1142 -55.61 -39.36 14.61
N LEU A 1143 -54.55 -39.73 13.90
CA LEU A 1143 -54.09 -41.13 13.83
C LEU A 1143 -53.76 -41.69 15.21
N LYS A 1144 -53.24 -40.86 16.13
CA LYS A 1144 -52.98 -41.24 17.53
C LYS A 1144 -54.24 -41.57 18.33
N THR A 1145 -55.42 -41.19 17.84
CA THR A 1145 -56.72 -41.47 18.48
C THR A 1145 -57.39 -42.73 17.96
N LEU A 1146 -56.86 -43.36 16.89
CA LEU A 1146 -57.47 -44.53 16.28
C LEU A 1146 -57.17 -45.79 17.09
N ASP A 1147 -58.21 -46.59 17.34
CA ASP A 1147 -58.05 -47.93 17.92
C ASP A 1147 -57.71 -48.94 16.81
N ALA A 1148 -56.48 -49.45 16.86
CA ALA A 1148 -55.99 -50.45 15.91
C ALA A 1148 -56.74 -51.80 16.00
N ALA A 1149 -57.45 -52.07 17.10
CA ALA A 1149 -58.27 -53.27 17.26
C ALA A 1149 -59.70 -53.11 16.72
N HIS A 1150 -60.11 -51.91 16.31
CA HIS A 1150 -61.45 -51.66 15.79
C HIS A 1150 -61.73 -52.44 14.50
N GLU A 1151 -62.91 -53.04 14.35
CA GLU A 1151 -63.27 -53.90 13.21
C GLU A 1151 -63.21 -53.20 11.83
N HIS A 1152 -63.30 -51.87 11.85
CA HIS A 1152 -63.23 -50.97 10.70
C HIS A 1152 -62.04 -50.00 10.73
N PHE A 1153 -60.95 -50.37 11.42
CA PHE A 1153 -59.72 -49.58 11.50
C PHE A 1153 -59.16 -49.18 10.13
N ASP A 1154 -59.27 -50.06 9.14
CA ASP A 1154 -58.93 -49.82 7.74
C ASP A 1154 -59.70 -48.64 7.13
N LYS A 1155 -61.01 -48.54 7.39
CA LYS A 1155 -61.86 -47.44 6.91
C LYS A 1155 -61.54 -46.14 7.62
N HIS A 1156 -61.23 -46.18 8.92
CA HIS A 1156 -60.80 -45.01 9.69
C HIS A 1156 -59.46 -44.45 9.18
N LEU A 1157 -58.51 -45.32 8.84
CA LEU A 1157 -57.24 -44.91 8.23
C LEU A 1157 -57.46 -44.24 6.87
N LEU A 1158 -58.28 -44.84 6.00
CA LEU A 1158 -58.63 -44.27 4.70
C LEU A 1158 -59.29 -42.90 4.86
N ALA A 1159 -60.27 -42.80 5.75
CA ALA A 1159 -61.00 -41.56 6.05
C ALA A 1159 -60.05 -40.46 6.52
N ALA A 1160 -59.14 -40.75 7.45
CA ALA A 1160 -58.18 -39.80 7.97
C ALA A 1160 -57.21 -39.30 6.88
N ILE A 1161 -56.59 -40.21 6.12
CA ILE A 1161 -55.58 -39.84 5.11
C ILE A 1161 -56.21 -39.06 3.96
N ALA A 1162 -57.33 -39.53 3.42
CA ALA A 1162 -58.01 -38.86 2.32
C ALA A 1162 -58.74 -37.59 2.76
N GLY A 1163 -59.25 -37.54 4.00
CA GLY A 1163 -60.05 -36.42 4.50
C GLY A 1163 -59.23 -35.24 4.99
N PHE A 1164 -58.12 -35.48 5.70
CA PHE A 1164 -57.25 -34.38 6.14
C PHE A 1164 -56.38 -33.80 5.03
N GLN A 1165 -56.19 -34.54 3.93
CA GLN A 1165 -55.43 -34.09 2.77
C GLN A 1165 -54.00 -33.63 3.13
N GLY A 1166 -53.29 -34.42 3.94
CA GLY A 1166 -51.98 -34.05 4.49
C GLY A 1166 -50.82 -34.01 3.50
N PHE A 1167 -51.01 -34.50 2.27
CA PHE A 1167 -50.00 -34.43 1.21
C PHE A 1167 -50.38 -33.37 0.16
N GLY A 1168 -49.40 -32.80 -0.52
CA GLY A 1168 -49.62 -31.80 -1.58
C GLY A 1168 -50.53 -32.33 -2.68
N ASP A 1169 -50.32 -33.59 -3.07
CA ASP A 1169 -51.16 -34.37 -3.96
C ASP A 1169 -51.07 -35.86 -3.57
N GLY A 1170 -51.76 -36.79 -4.24
CA GLY A 1170 -51.66 -38.24 -4.02
C GLY A 1170 -52.37 -38.79 -2.78
N ASN A 1171 -53.10 -37.96 -2.02
CA ASN A 1171 -53.82 -38.36 -0.80
C ASN A 1171 -54.74 -39.58 -1.01
N GLY A 1172 -55.50 -39.61 -2.10
CA GLY A 1172 -56.42 -40.72 -2.40
C GLY A 1172 -55.69 -42.04 -2.64
N ARG A 1173 -54.55 -42.00 -3.34
CA ARG A 1173 -53.72 -43.19 -3.62
C ARG A 1173 -53.10 -43.74 -2.33
N THR A 1174 -52.57 -42.86 -1.49
CA THR A 1174 -52.03 -43.24 -0.18
C THR A 1174 -53.11 -43.83 0.73
N ALA A 1175 -54.28 -43.20 0.79
CA ALA A 1175 -55.41 -43.70 1.59
C ALA A 1175 -55.88 -45.09 1.13
N SER A 1176 -56.01 -45.29 -0.19
CA SER A 1176 -56.34 -46.60 -0.77
C SER A 1176 -55.27 -47.66 -0.50
N ALA A 1177 -53.99 -47.29 -0.56
CA ALA A 1177 -52.90 -48.21 -0.25
C ALA A 1177 -52.92 -48.65 1.22
N VAL A 1178 -53.06 -47.69 2.15
CA VAL A 1178 -53.09 -47.99 3.59
C VAL A 1178 -54.33 -48.82 3.95
N TYR A 1179 -55.48 -48.54 3.34
CA TYR A 1179 -56.67 -49.38 3.44
C TYR A 1179 -56.41 -50.82 3.00
N ALA A 1180 -55.83 -50.99 1.80
CA ALA A 1180 -55.51 -52.29 1.25
C ALA A 1180 -54.49 -53.05 2.13
N ILE A 1181 -53.43 -52.39 2.59
CA ILE A 1181 -52.43 -52.99 3.49
C ILE A 1181 -53.10 -53.49 4.78
N SER A 1182 -53.98 -52.68 5.38
CA SER A 1182 -54.70 -53.07 6.60
C SER A 1182 -55.57 -54.31 6.39
N GLN A 1183 -56.25 -54.42 5.23
CA GLN A 1183 -57.05 -55.59 4.87
C GLN A 1183 -56.19 -56.83 4.59
N LEU A 1184 -55.09 -56.67 3.85
CA LEU A 1184 -54.17 -57.75 3.48
C LEU A 1184 -53.46 -58.38 4.68
N ARG A 1185 -53.25 -57.63 5.77
CA ARG A 1185 -52.75 -58.19 7.05
C ARG A 1185 -53.67 -59.25 7.64
N GLY A 1186 -54.95 -59.26 7.26
CA GLY A 1186 -55.94 -60.29 7.61
C GLY A 1186 -56.23 -61.27 6.48
N ASP A 1187 -55.36 -61.37 5.47
CA ASP A 1187 -55.50 -62.20 4.26
C ASP A 1187 -56.87 -62.06 3.57
N ARG A 1188 -57.36 -60.82 3.49
CA ARG A 1188 -58.61 -60.46 2.84
C ARG A 1188 -58.46 -59.18 2.03
N PHE A 1189 -59.38 -58.98 1.09
CA PHE A 1189 -59.56 -57.70 0.43
C PHE A 1189 -61.01 -57.49 -0.01
N THR A 1190 -61.61 -56.41 0.51
CA THR A 1190 -62.98 -55.98 0.17
C THR A 1190 -62.92 -54.66 -0.60
N PRO A 1191 -63.32 -54.64 -1.88
CA PRO A 1191 -63.24 -53.45 -2.72
C PRO A 1191 -64.38 -52.48 -2.42
N MET A 1192 -64.04 -51.21 -2.18
CA MET A 1192 -65.01 -50.17 -1.83
C MET A 1192 -65.46 -49.37 -3.07
N PRO A 1193 -66.77 -49.10 -3.25
CA PRO A 1193 -67.27 -48.26 -4.34
C PRO A 1193 -67.00 -46.77 -4.09
N LYS A 1194 -66.96 -45.97 -5.17
CA LYS A 1194 -66.57 -44.55 -5.13
C LYS A 1194 -67.40 -43.75 -4.13
N HIS A 1195 -68.72 -43.96 -4.05
CA HIS A 1195 -69.58 -43.20 -3.14
C HIS A 1195 -69.22 -43.42 -1.67
N VAL A 1196 -68.79 -44.64 -1.28
CA VAL A 1196 -68.35 -44.91 0.09
C VAL A 1196 -67.03 -44.23 0.40
N PHE A 1197 -66.08 -44.27 -0.54
CA PHE A 1197 -64.81 -43.56 -0.40
C PHE A 1197 -65.06 -42.05 -0.19
N MET A 1198 -65.94 -41.46 -0.99
CA MET A 1198 -66.30 -40.03 -0.90
C MET A 1198 -67.01 -39.70 0.42
N SER A 1199 -67.93 -40.56 0.89
CA SER A 1199 -68.64 -40.35 2.17
C SER A 1199 -67.72 -40.45 3.40
N LEU A 1200 -66.68 -41.29 3.36
CA LEU A 1200 -65.71 -41.42 4.46
C LEU A 1200 -64.71 -40.26 4.50
N SER A 1201 -64.33 -39.73 3.34
CA SER A 1201 -63.29 -38.71 3.20
C SER A 1201 -63.82 -37.28 3.09
N ASP A 1202 -65.14 -37.10 2.94
CA ASP A 1202 -65.76 -35.83 2.57
C ASP A 1202 -65.16 -35.20 1.29
N LEU A 1203 -64.84 -36.03 0.31
CA LEU A 1203 -64.32 -35.59 -1.00
C LEU A 1203 -65.39 -35.43 -2.09
N GLY A 1204 -66.65 -35.73 -1.75
CA GLY A 1204 -67.81 -35.62 -2.64
C GLY A 1204 -68.40 -34.23 -2.78
#